data_AF-M0DAB8-F1
#
_entry.id   AF-M0DAB8-F1
#
_cell.length_a   1.000
_cell.length_b   1.000
_cell.length_c   1.000
_cell.angle_alpha   90.00
_cell.angle_beta   90.00
_cell.angle_gamma   90.00
#
_symmetry.space_group_name_H-M   'P 1'
#
loop_
_entity.id
_entity.type
_entity.pdbx_description
1 polymer ?
#
loop_
_entity_poly.entity_id
_entity_poly.type
_entity_poly.pdbx_seq_one_letter_code
_entity_poly.pdbx_strand_id
1 'polypeptide(L)'
;MTTRTIRARDRPVFGVDVHSGDVRGDSPSYALVILDPVDEDDPDAPDADGPMARVTRDVVSFRKLCRLIDDREPLYVATDNAYELAADKGELVNFLRSLPDGTRLVQVTGAERPEPLSRVASRHGIPYGKEPMKEAEAAARLAAANVGHEVTAFTDETTVKVSRGRSTGKGGWSQDRYTRRIHGNVRKRTRQVQSKLKEANLDFERDVTEKYGGYANATFTVEARPEDIPVSNSRAGDVRVEVERERRDGIEYEPLVQRRDRVIVGIDPGTTTAAAVVGLAGTVHALYSSRTGDTAEVTEWIVEQGRPIIVAADVEPMPETVEKFRRSFDAAGWRPTTDLPVDEKLHRTREVSYDNDHERDALAAALYAYDDHEDQFERIAAKTPPRLDREAVIAGVVAGGASVEAVVDDLSEDDGSGGGSGDGDADEADPTEPERTEEEETIRRLRERVDRLESHAESLEEDLEERDDRIAELEGELEEAKREERIEARSRRAVSRLERETDRLERERDEAQERVADLERKVETLKELWRLDHSNFGDVAEGRGLVSVKVVEQFTLDALDAADEAYGLVAGDVVFLRDASGAGRRTAERLAETEPRAVIRGEGNLSDVADAVLFERGVPVVPADAVPVREVDELAVASEEDLAAAVEEWEEEAEQRRRDQKAERIDRIISEHRAGRTLPETEE
;
A
#
# COMPACT_ATOMS: atom_id res chain seq x y z
N MET A 1 22.17 22.31 -22.26
CA MET A 1 21.07 22.35 -21.27
C MET A 1 21.01 20.94 -20.70
N THR A 2 21.06 20.61 -19.41
CA THR A 2 20.62 21.29 -18.18
C THR A 2 21.56 20.95 -17.02
N THR A 3 22.12 21.99 -16.39
CA THR A 3 22.86 21.96 -15.12
C THR A 3 21.94 21.79 -13.89
N ARG A 4 20.73 21.28 -14.06
CA ARG A 4 19.66 21.48 -13.07
C ARG A 4 18.59 20.40 -13.17
N THR A 5 18.77 19.32 -12.43
CA THR A 5 17.65 18.50 -11.93
C THR A 5 18.16 17.74 -10.73
N ILE A 6 17.98 18.31 -9.54
CA ILE A 6 18.16 17.60 -8.28
C ILE A 6 16.80 16.99 -7.97
N ARG A 7 16.73 15.68 -7.72
CA ARG A 7 15.51 15.07 -7.17
C ARG A 7 15.16 15.81 -5.88
N ALA A 8 14.07 16.57 -5.93
CA ALA A 8 13.49 17.14 -4.73
C ALA A 8 13.12 16.02 -3.74
N ARG A 9 13.29 16.28 -2.45
CA ARG A 9 12.85 15.39 -1.38
C ARG A 9 11.55 15.96 -0.82
N ASP A 10 10.75 15.15 -0.14
CA ASP A 10 9.44 15.57 0.36
C ASP A 10 9.49 16.74 1.36
N ARG A 11 10.69 17.09 1.86
CA ARG A 11 10.95 18.17 2.82
C ARG A 11 12.16 19.02 2.40
N PRO A 12 12.25 20.29 2.82
CA PRO A 12 13.36 21.18 2.48
C PRO A 12 14.72 20.67 2.97
N VAL A 13 15.80 21.03 2.28
CA VAL A 13 17.19 20.80 2.73
C VAL A 13 17.86 22.14 3.00
N PHE A 14 18.42 22.30 4.19
CA PHE A 14 19.13 23.51 4.60
C PHE A 14 20.63 23.26 4.48
N GLY A 15 21.36 24.20 3.89
CA GLY A 15 22.81 24.26 3.98
C GLY A 15 23.21 25.48 4.80
N VAL A 16 24.17 25.29 5.71
CA VAL A 16 24.58 26.30 6.67
C VAL A 16 26.11 26.36 6.75
N ASP A 17 26.61 27.59 6.76
CA ASP A 17 28.02 27.92 6.92
C ASP A 17 28.17 29.20 7.76
N VAL A 18 29.29 29.40 8.45
CA VAL A 18 29.54 30.61 9.23
C VAL A 18 29.82 31.80 8.31
N HIS A 19 28.89 32.75 8.25
CA HIS A 19 29.04 33.95 7.43
C HIS A 19 29.95 35.00 8.08
N SER A 20 29.81 35.23 9.38
CA SER A 20 30.63 36.18 10.12
C SER A 20 30.60 35.94 11.62
N GLY A 21 31.71 36.23 12.30
CA GLY A 21 31.84 36.02 13.74
C GLY A 21 32.46 34.67 14.06
N ASP A 22 32.63 34.39 15.34
CA ASP A 22 33.11 33.10 15.85
C ASP A 22 31.98 32.51 16.68
N VAL A 23 31.73 31.21 16.52
CA VAL A 23 30.78 30.43 17.34
C VAL A 23 31.16 30.52 18.82
N ARG A 24 32.46 30.71 19.12
CA ARG A 24 33.01 30.94 20.47
C ARG A 24 33.00 32.40 20.92
N GLY A 25 32.60 33.34 20.05
CA GLY A 25 32.55 34.79 20.30
C GLY A 25 31.14 35.37 20.34
N ASP A 26 31.02 36.70 20.33
CA ASP A 26 29.72 37.37 20.40
C ASP A 26 29.03 37.48 19.03
N SER A 27 27.85 36.85 18.92
CA SER A 27 26.86 36.99 17.83
C SER A 27 27.29 36.49 16.43
N PRO A 28 27.51 35.17 16.24
CA PRO A 28 27.73 34.61 14.91
C PRO A 28 26.50 34.79 14.01
N SER A 29 26.77 35.10 12.74
CA SER A 29 25.77 35.07 11.66
C SER A 29 26.10 33.94 10.68
N TYR A 30 25.06 33.33 10.14
CA TYR A 30 25.13 32.12 9.33
C TYR A 30 24.62 32.40 7.93
N ALA A 31 25.33 31.92 6.93
CA ALA A 31 24.83 31.84 5.58
C ALA A 31 23.89 30.64 5.52
N LEU A 32 22.64 30.87 5.15
CA LEU A 32 21.61 29.85 5.04
C LEU A 32 21.16 29.76 3.59
N VAL A 33 21.29 28.56 3.02
CA VAL A 33 20.69 28.19 1.74
C VAL A 33 19.60 27.16 1.99
N ILE A 34 18.41 27.39 1.44
CA ILE A 34 17.28 26.48 1.53
C ILE A 34 16.97 25.96 0.13
N LEU A 35 16.95 24.64 -0.02
CA LEU A 35 16.46 23.93 -1.19
C LEU A 35 15.04 23.45 -0.89
N ASP A 36 14.03 24.18 -1.36
CA ASP A 36 12.62 23.82 -1.19
C ASP A 36 12.17 22.92 -2.36
N PRO A 37 11.49 21.79 -2.11
CA PRO A 37 10.91 20.99 -3.18
C PRO A 37 9.85 21.78 -3.95
N VAL A 38 9.76 21.56 -5.26
CA VAL A 38 8.77 22.17 -6.14
C VAL A 38 7.99 21.05 -6.82
N ASP A 39 6.65 21.13 -6.77
CA ASP A 39 5.75 20.20 -7.46
C ASP A 39 5.81 20.42 -8.99
N GLU A 40 5.50 19.38 -9.77
CA GLU A 40 5.50 19.43 -11.25
C GLU A 40 4.53 20.49 -11.83
N ASP A 41 3.59 21.00 -11.03
CA ASP A 41 2.56 21.98 -11.41
C ASP A 41 2.92 23.46 -11.13
N ASP A 42 4.14 23.80 -10.66
CA ASP A 42 4.53 25.20 -10.39
C ASP A 42 4.75 25.98 -11.72
N PRO A 43 4.03 27.09 -11.96
CA PRO A 43 4.10 27.85 -13.22
C PRO A 43 5.45 28.54 -13.47
N ASP A 44 6.33 28.61 -12.47
CA ASP A 44 7.69 29.13 -12.57
C ASP A 44 8.75 28.01 -12.69
N ALA A 45 8.34 26.73 -12.79
CA ALA A 45 9.25 25.62 -13.00
C ALA A 45 9.83 25.63 -14.43
N PRO A 46 11.17 25.57 -14.61
CA PRO A 46 11.76 25.38 -15.93
C PRO A 46 11.34 24.03 -16.53
N ASP A 47 11.15 23.96 -17.86
CA ASP A 47 10.91 22.70 -18.58
C ASP A 47 12.10 21.72 -18.41
N ALA A 48 12.05 20.88 -17.38
CA ALA A 48 13.01 19.81 -17.10
C ALA A 48 12.30 18.62 -16.46
N ASP A 49 12.66 17.40 -16.86
CA ASP A 49 12.06 16.17 -16.34
C ASP A 49 12.42 15.95 -14.85
N GLY A 50 11.46 16.19 -13.95
CA GLY A 50 11.51 15.86 -12.53
C GLY A 50 11.38 17.05 -11.57
N PRO A 51 10.98 16.81 -10.30
CA PRO A 51 10.68 17.89 -9.35
C PRO A 51 11.96 18.65 -9.00
N MET A 52 11.99 19.94 -9.36
CA MET A 52 13.13 20.83 -9.15
C MET A 52 13.10 21.42 -7.72
N ALA A 53 14.23 21.94 -7.23
CA ALA A 53 14.28 22.63 -5.93
C ALA A 53 14.45 24.15 -6.10
N ARG A 54 13.58 24.94 -5.45
CA ARG A 54 13.69 26.40 -5.39
C ARG A 54 14.77 26.77 -4.37
N VAL A 55 15.75 27.57 -4.80
CA VAL A 55 16.89 27.97 -3.96
C VAL A 55 16.63 29.33 -3.31
N THR A 56 16.50 29.35 -1.98
CA THR A 56 16.42 30.59 -1.18
C THR A 56 17.73 30.82 -0.43
N ARG A 57 18.23 32.05 -0.41
CA ARG A 57 19.48 32.43 0.26
C ARG A 57 19.21 33.54 1.27
N ASP A 58 19.72 33.42 2.49
CA ASP A 58 19.56 34.40 3.55
C ASP A 58 20.79 34.41 4.49
N VAL A 59 20.99 35.51 5.21
CA VAL A 59 21.96 35.59 6.30
C VAL A 59 21.19 35.72 7.60
N VAL A 60 21.39 34.77 8.51
CA VAL A 60 20.54 34.61 9.70
C VAL A 60 21.36 34.55 10.98
N SER A 61 20.80 35.01 12.09
CA SER A 61 21.37 34.73 13.41
C SER A 61 21.08 33.29 13.82
N PHE A 62 21.86 32.72 14.75
CA PHE A 62 21.60 31.38 15.28
C PHE A 62 20.14 31.19 15.74
N ARG A 63 19.60 32.19 16.45
CA ARG A 63 18.21 32.16 16.91
C ARG A 63 17.20 32.13 15.76
N LYS A 64 17.47 32.85 14.67
CA LYS A 64 16.61 32.83 13.48
C LYS A 64 16.74 31.50 12.73
N LEU A 65 17.95 30.93 12.67
CA LEU A 65 18.20 29.60 12.11
C LEU A 65 17.40 28.52 12.85
N CYS A 66 17.53 28.42 14.18
CA CYS A 66 16.75 27.46 14.97
C CYS A 66 15.24 27.63 14.72
N ARG A 67 14.75 28.87 14.70
CA ARG A 67 13.32 29.12 14.43
C ARG A 67 12.90 28.65 13.04
N LEU A 68 13.73 28.85 12.02
CA LEU A 68 13.45 28.38 10.67
C LEU A 68 13.48 26.85 10.58
N ILE A 69 14.40 26.20 11.31
CA ILE A 69 14.44 24.74 11.41
C ILE A 69 13.15 24.22 12.06
N ASP A 70 12.70 24.82 13.17
CA ASP A 70 11.45 24.46 13.84
C ASP A 70 10.21 24.76 12.98
N ASP A 71 10.19 25.89 12.28
CA ASP A 71 9.04 26.33 11.47
C ASP A 71 8.89 25.51 10.17
N ARG A 72 10.01 25.07 9.58
CA ARG A 72 10.06 24.46 8.23
C ARG A 72 10.38 22.96 8.26
N GLU A 73 10.80 22.44 9.42
CA GLU A 73 11.18 21.05 9.65
C GLU A 73 11.95 20.45 8.46
N PRO A 74 13.15 20.97 8.12
CA PRO A 74 13.91 20.45 6.99
C PRO A 74 14.27 18.98 7.20
N LEU A 75 14.44 18.23 6.11
CA LEU A 75 14.94 16.85 6.21
C LEU A 75 16.36 16.86 6.78
N TYR A 76 17.22 17.70 6.19
CA TYR A 76 18.62 17.84 6.56
C TYR A 76 18.99 19.29 6.85
N VAL A 77 19.84 19.46 7.86
CA VAL A 77 20.65 20.65 8.09
C VAL A 77 22.09 20.26 7.78
N ALA A 78 22.62 20.72 6.65
CA ALA A 78 23.91 20.32 6.11
C ALA A 78 24.97 21.39 6.38
N THR A 79 26.15 20.96 6.80
CA THR A 79 27.32 21.81 7.02
C THR A 79 28.58 21.03 6.64
N ASP A 80 29.67 21.74 6.39
CA ASP A 80 30.98 21.14 6.19
C ASP A 80 31.64 20.70 7.52
N ASN A 81 31.23 21.28 8.65
CA ASN A 81 31.72 20.94 9.97
C ASN A 81 30.66 21.20 11.04
N ALA A 82 30.25 20.14 11.76
CA ALA A 82 29.20 20.24 12.78
C ALA A 82 29.52 21.23 13.92
N TYR A 83 30.81 21.49 14.20
CA TYR A 83 31.25 22.46 15.21
C TYR A 83 31.13 23.93 14.76
N GLU A 84 30.67 24.17 13.55
CA GLU A 84 30.24 25.50 13.14
C GLU A 84 28.89 25.91 13.75
N LEU A 85 28.07 24.94 14.14
CA LEU A 85 26.78 25.19 14.78
C LEU A 85 26.85 25.11 16.31
N ALA A 86 28.00 24.70 16.85
CA ALA A 86 28.19 24.49 18.28
C ALA A 86 29.67 24.62 18.69
N ALA A 87 29.94 25.39 19.76
CA ALA A 87 31.32 25.67 20.17
C ALA A 87 32.07 24.46 20.74
N ASP A 88 31.33 23.51 21.31
CA ASP A 88 31.83 22.30 21.94
C ASP A 88 30.86 21.11 21.83
N LYS A 89 31.31 19.94 22.31
CA LYS A 89 30.54 18.69 22.29
C LYS A 89 29.20 18.81 23.05
N GLY A 90 29.17 19.53 24.16
CA GLY A 90 27.96 19.71 24.96
C GLY A 90 26.93 20.58 24.26
N GLU A 91 27.37 21.67 23.63
CA GLU A 91 26.53 22.52 22.80
C GLU A 91 26.00 21.77 21.57
N LEU A 92 26.84 20.96 20.91
CA LEU A 92 26.44 20.18 19.74
C LEU A 92 25.36 19.16 20.12
N VAL A 93 25.56 18.46 21.22
CA VAL A 93 24.57 17.53 21.77
C VAL A 93 23.25 18.23 22.12
N ASN A 94 23.28 19.47 22.62
CA ASN A 94 22.06 20.24 22.89
C ASN A 94 21.38 20.72 21.60
N PHE A 95 22.15 21.12 20.60
CA PHE A 95 21.64 21.47 19.28
C PHE A 95 20.94 20.28 18.63
N LEU A 96 21.58 19.10 18.63
CA LEU A 96 20.97 17.86 18.12
C LEU A 96 19.67 17.49 18.85
N ARG A 97 19.54 17.78 20.15
CA ARG A 97 18.25 17.61 20.88
C ARG A 97 17.19 18.61 20.49
N SER A 98 17.57 19.80 20.04
CA SER A 98 16.62 20.85 19.68
C SER A 98 16.06 20.68 18.28
N LEU A 99 16.66 19.83 17.45
CA LEU A 99 16.16 19.56 16.10
C LEU A 99 14.78 18.87 16.17
N PRO A 100 13.83 19.23 15.27
CA PRO A 100 12.55 18.55 15.15
C PRO A 100 12.71 17.06 14.81
N ASP A 101 11.73 16.25 15.19
CA ASP A 101 11.71 14.83 14.89
C ASP A 101 11.83 14.59 13.36
N GLY A 102 12.69 13.65 12.96
CA GLY A 102 13.05 13.39 11.57
C GLY A 102 13.95 14.44 10.88
N THR A 103 14.34 15.53 11.53
CA THR A 103 15.38 16.46 11.03
C THR A 103 16.76 15.96 11.44
N ARG A 104 17.69 15.85 10.49
CA ARG A 104 19.05 15.33 10.76
C ARG A 104 20.13 16.38 10.47
N LEU A 105 21.11 16.50 11.37
CA LEU A 105 22.33 17.27 11.11
C LEU A 105 23.28 16.41 10.27
N VAL A 106 23.76 16.97 9.15
CA VAL A 106 24.61 16.26 8.19
C VAL A 106 25.93 16.99 8.03
N GLN A 107 27.03 16.26 8.23
CA GLN A 107 28.37 16.71 7.84
C GLN A 107 28.74 16.13 6.48
N VAL A 108 28.84 16.98 5.46
CA VAL A 108 29.02 16.54 4.07
C VAL A 108 30.46 16.16 3.73
N THR A 109 31.42 16.62 4.53
CA THR A 109 32.86 16.47 4.30
C THR A 109 33.45 15.14 4.78
N GLY A 110 32.67 14.31 5.47
CA GLY A 110 33.11 13.05 6.05
C GLY A 110 32.81 12.95 7.55
N ALA A 111 33.32 11.90 8.18
CA ALA A 111 33.16 11.62 9.61
C ALA A 111 34.14 12.44 10.47
N GLU A 112 34.87 11.80 11.38
CA GLU A 112 35.79 12.47 12.33
C GLU A 112 36.98 13.19 11.66
N ARG A 113 37.32 12.81 10.43
CA ARG A 113 38.40 13.42 9.63
C ARG A 113 37.82 14.01 8.35
N PRO A 114 37.22 15.21 8.43
CA PRO A 114 36.58 15.83 7.28
C PRO A 114 37.60 16.15 6.19
N GLU A 115 37.26 15.82 4.95
CA GLU A 115 37.98 16.28 3.76
C GLU A 115 37.55 17.71 3.38
N PRO A 116 38.36 18.46 2.61
CA PRO A 116 37.95 19.79 2.16
C PRO A 116 36.63 19.73 1.35
N LEU A 117 35.67 20.60 1.69
CA LEU A 117 34.38 20.70 0.99
C LEU A 117 34.54 20.82 -0.53
N SER A 118 35.52 21.61 -0.97
CA SER A 118 35.88 21.75 -2.39
C SER A 118 36.12 20.41 -3.10
N ARG A 119 36.78 19.46 -2.43
CA ARG A 119 37.08 18.14 -3.01
C ARG A 119 35.83 17.27 -3.08
N VAL A 120 35.01 17.29 -2.03
CA VAL A 120 33.76 16.53 -1.99
C VAL A 120 32.78 17.08 -3.02
N ALA A 121 32.62 18.40 -3.10
CA ALA A 121 31.77 19.04 -4.10
C ALA A 121 32.21 18.71 -5.54
N SER A 122 33.52 18.74 -5.80
CA SER A 122 34.07 18.40 -7.13
C SER A 122 33.73 16.95 -7.53
N ARG A 123 33.95 15.97 -6.64
CA ARG A 123 33.66 14.53 -6.86
C ARG A 123 32.18 14.25 -7.18
N HIS A 124 31.29 15.18 -6.84
CA HIS A 124 29.85 15.04 -7.03
C HIS A 124 29.29 16.05 -8.05
N GLY A 125 30.14 16.69 -8.85
CA GLY A 125 29.71 17.65 -9.88
C GLY A 125 29.00 18.88 -9.33
N ILE A 126 29.20 19.22 -8.05
CA ILE A 126 28.49 20.33 -7.39
C ILE A 126 29.31 21.61 -7.48
N PRO A 127 28.72 22.72 -7.97
CA PRO A 127 29.39 24.02 -8.02
C PRO A 127 29.87 24.46 -6.65
N TYR A 128 31.15 24.83 -6.55
CA TYR A 128 31.79 25.27 -5.30
C TYR A 128 32.41 26.66 -5.44
N GLY A 129 32.39 27.43 -4.35
CA GLY A 129 33.19 28.63 -4.19
C GLY A 129 33.40 28.94 -2.72
N LYS A 130 34.50 29.62 -2.40
CA LYS A 130 34.95 29.93 -1.02
C LYS A 130 34.14 30.99 -0.27
N GLU A 131 33.04 31.46 -0.86
CA GLU A 131 32.19 32.44 -0.22
C GLU A 131 31.21 31.68 0.67
N PRO A 132 30.93 32.10 1.92
CA PRO A 132 30.08 31.34 2.85
C PRO A 132 28.74 30.90 2.27
N MET A 133 28.12 31.75 1.45
CA MET A 133 26.87 31.44 0.78
C MET A 133 26.98 30.33 -0.27
N LYS A 134 28.13 30.22 -0.94
CA LYS A 134 28.43 29.16 -1.91
C LYS A 134 28.79 27.85 -1.21
N GLU A 135 29.46 27.91 -0.06
CA GLU A 135 29.78 26.74 0.77
C GLU A 135 28.50 26.15 1.38
N ALA A 136 27.63 26.99 1.93
CA ALA A 136 26.28 26.60 2.36
C ALA A 136 25.46 25.97 1.22
N GLU A 137 25.49 26.54 0.01
CA GLU A 137 24.78 25.97 -1.14
C GLU A 137 25.35 24.61 -1.57
N ALA A 138 26.68 24.47 -1.59
CA ALA A 138 27.34 23.21 -1.91
C ALA A 138 26.98 22.12 -0.87
N ALA A 139 26.99 22.46 0.42
CA ALA A 139 26.58 21.55 1.49
C ALA A 139 25.12 21.13 1.36
N ALA A 140 24.20 22.06 1.09
CA ALA A 140 22.79 21.74 0.85
C ALA A 140 22.62 20.76 -0.32
N ARG A 141 23.30 21.01 -1.44
CA ARG A 141 23.24 20.16 -2.64
C ARG A 141 23.83 18.77 -2.40
N LEU A 142 24.95 18.68 -1.67
CA LEU A 142 25.58 17.40 -1.31
C LEU A 142 24.65 16.56 -0.45
N ALA A 143 24.07 17.16 0.60
CA ALA A 143 23.13 16.45 1.46
C ALA A 143 21.84 16.06 0.71
N ALA A 144 21.32 16.92 -0.19
CA ALA A 144 20.21 16.58 -1.06
C ALA A 144 20.53 15.35 -1.95
N ALA A 145 21.77 15.25 -2.44
CA ALA A 145 22.30 14.10 -3.17
C ALA A 145 22.69 12.90 -2.27
N ASN A 146 22.31 12.91 -0.99
CA ASN A 146 22.63 11.87 0.00
C ASN A 146 24.13 11.67 0.28
N VAL A 147 24.92 12.73 0.11
CA VAL A 147 26.35 12.73 0.42
C VAL A 147 26.56 13.34 1.80
N GLY A 148 27.24 12.60 2.68
CA GLY A 148 27.61 13.04 4.02
C GLY A 148 27.31 12.01 5.09
N HIS A 149 27.53 12.40 6.34
CA HIS A 149 27.27 11.59 7.52
C HIS A 149 26.27 12.32 8.42
N GLU A 150 25.24 11.62 8.89
CA GLU A 150 24.39 12.04 9.99
C GLU A 150 25.22 12.13 11.26
N VAL A 151 25.18 13.30 11.90
CA VAL A 151 25.87 13.58 13.16
C VAL A 151 24.88 13.27 14.27
N THR A 152 25.08 12.16 14.98
CA THR A 152 24.20 11.74 16.07
C THR A 152 24.97 11.59 17.39
N ALA A 153 24.29 11.84 18.49
CA ALA A 153 24.79 11.58 19.85
C ALA A 153 23.83 10.68 20.63
N PHE A 154 22.94 10.00 19.92
CA PHE A 154 21.85 9.20 20.48
C PHE A 154 21.88 7.79 19.91
N THR A 155 21.43 6.81 20.67
CA THR A 155 21.16 5.46 20.16
C THR A 155 19.80 5.44 19.46
N ASP A 156 19.49 4.33 18.78
CA ASP A 156 18.14 4.05 18.28
C ASP A 156 17.19 3.56 19.40
N GLU A 157 17.56 3.76 20.67
CA GLU A 157 16.74 3.45 21.82
C GLU A 157 16.13 4.73 22.40
N THR A 158 14.82 4.69 22.66
CA THR A 158 14.08 5.81 23.22
C THR A 158 13.43 5.43 24.54
N THR A 159 13.71 6.23 25.56
CA THR A 159 13.05 6.14 26.85
C THR A 159 11.73 6.93 26.82
N VAL A 160 10.61 6.23 27.00
CA VAL A 160 9.28 6.83 27.25
C VAL A 160 8.94 6.73 28.72
N LYS A 161 9.05 7.85 29.44
CA LYS A 161 8.80 7.95 30.87
C LYS A 161 7.44 8.58 31.17
N VAL A 162 6.57 7.80 31.80
CA VAL A 162 5.27 8.25 32.30
C VAL A 162 5.41 8.53 33.80
N SER A 163 5.35 9.80 34.20
CA SER A 163 5.56 10.23 35.58
C SER A 163 4.45 11.15 36.09
N ARG A 164 4.52 11.51 37.37
CA ARG A 164 3.57 12.46 37.98
C ARG A 164 3.83 13.87 37.44
N GLY A 165 2.79 14.51 36.90
CA GLY A 165 2.86 15.89 36.41
C GLY A 165 2.89 16.96 37.51
N ARG A 166 2.76 16.57 38.78
CA ARG A 166 2.78 17.48 39.94
C ARG A 166 3.27 16.78 41.21
N SER A 167 3.90 17.54 42.09
CA SER A 167 4.31 17.08 43.41
C SER A 167 3.12 17.07 44.38
N THR A 168 3.12 16.09 45.28
CA THR A 168 2.20 16.07 46.42
C THR A 168 2.88 16.86 47.54
N GLY A 169 2.36 18.03 47.90
CA GLY A 169 2.91 18.92 48.94
C GLY A 169 2.94 18.30 50.34
N LYS A 170 3.31 19.07 51.37
CA LYS A 170 3.38 18.61 52.77
C LYS A 170 2.02 18.77 53.50
N GLY A 171 1.27 17.69 53.71
CA GLY A 171 0.24 17.54 54.76
C GLY A 171 -1.20 17.93 54.40
N GLY A 172 -2.17 17.06 54.76
CA GLY A 172 -3.61 17.36 54.77
C GLY A 172 -4.51 16.11 54.83
N TRP A 173 -5.72 16.22 55.40
CA TRP A 173 -6.68 15.11 55.56
C TRP A 173 -7.15 14.48 54.23
N SER A 174 -6.96 15.18 53.10
CA SER A 174 -7.32 14.71 51.74
C SER A 174 -6.10 14.29 50.89
N GLN A 175 -4.89 14.33 51.46
CA GLN A 175 -3.65 14.12 50.71
C GLN A 175 -3.53 12.69 50.16
N ASP A 176 -3.86 11.67 50.95
CA ASP A 176 -3.75 10.28 50.51
C ASP A 176 -4.70 9.97 49.36
N ARG A 177 -5.93 10.51 49.41
CA ARG A 177 -6.89 10.41 48.30
C ARG A 177 -6.35 11.07 47.03
N TYR A 178 -5.71 12.23 47.16
CA TYR A 178 -5.13 12.96 46.03
C TYR A 178 -3.92 12.25 45.42
N THR A 179 -3.00 11.77 46.25
CA THR A 179 -1.85 10.95 45.85
C THR A 179 -2.29 9.66 45.16
N ARG A 180 -3.29 8.97 45.72
CA ARG A 180 -3.88 7.77 45.13
C ARG A 180 -4.46 8.04 43.75
N ARG A 181 -5.19 9.15 43.58
CA ARG A 181 -5.74 9.56 42.27
C ARG A 181 -4.63 9.82 41.24
N ILE A 182 -3.57 10.54 41.64
CA ILE A 182 -2.41 10.80 40.77
C ILE A 182 -1.77 9.48 40.33
N HIS A 183 -1.44 8.58 41.28
CA HIS A 183 -0.84 7.29 40.95
C HIS A 183 -1.75 6.43 40.05
N GLY A 184 -3.05 6.47 40.28
CA GLY A 184 -4.04 5.81 39.43
C GLY A 184 -4.05 6.36 38.00
N ASN A 185 -3.93 7.69 37.86
CA ASN A 185 -3.84 8.35 36.55
C ASN A 185 -2.54 8.00 35.81
N VAL A 186 -1.39 7.97 36.50
CA VAL A 186 -0.11 7.53 35.93
C VAL A 186 -0.23 6.08 35.45
N ARG A 187 -0.82 5.19 36.26
CA ARG A 187 -1.07 3.79 35.88
C ARG A 187 -1.99 3.67 34.66
N LYS A 188 -3.06 4.47 34.59
CA LYS A 188 -3.95 4.49 33.42
C LYS A 188 -3.20 4.92 32.16
N ARG A 189 -2.42 6.01 32.23
CA ARG A 189 -1.65 6.52 31.10
C ARG A 189 -0.55 5.55 30.67
N THR A 190 0.12 4.89 31.61
CA THR A 190 1.12 3.85 31.36
C THR A 190 0.54 2.73 30.49
N ARG A 191 -0.66 2.23 30.82
CA ARG A 191 -1.33 1.20 30.01
C ARG A 191 -1.70 1.68 28.62
N GLN A 192 -2.09 2.95 28.50
CA GLN A 192 -2.40 3.53 27.19
C GLN A 192 -1.15 3.63 26.31
N VAL A 193 -0.02 4.09 26.87
CA VAL A 193 1.28 4.10 26.16
C VAL A 193 1.66 2.69 25.75
N GLN A 194 1.58 1.72 26.68
CA GLN A 194 1.87 0.32 26.37
C GLN A 194 1.00 -0.25 25.24
N SER A 195 -0.29 0.09 25.21
CA SER A 195 -1.20 -0.40 24.17
C SER A 195 -0.81 0.17 22.81
N LYS A 196 -0.50 1.47 22.75
CA LYS A 196 -0.03 2.13 21.53
C LYS A 196 1.29 1.56 21.01
N LEU A 197 2.26 1.28 21.88
CA LEU A 197 3.52 0.65 21.48
C LEU A 197 3.30 -0.75 20.90
N LYS A 198 2.41 -1.54 21.50
CA LYS A 198 2.03 -2.87 20.99
C LYS A 198 1.29 -2.79 19.66
N GLU A 199 0.37 -1.84 19.50
CA GLU A 199 -0.37 -1.60 18.26
C GLU A 199 0.57 -1.19 17.11
N ALA A 200 1.66 -0.48 17.42
CA ALA A 200 2.70 -0.12 16.47
C ALA A 200 3.76 -1.22 16.25
N ASN A 201 3.58 -2.41 16.85
CA ASN A 201 4.52 -3.53 16.76
C ASN A 201 5.98 -3.16 17.14
N LEU A 202 6.14 -2.31 18.16
CA LEU A 202 7.45 -1.91 18.67
C LEU A 202 7.87 -2.80 19.85
N ASP A 203 9.13 -3.23 19.84
CA ASP A 203 9.75 -3.94 20.96
C ASP A 203 10.09 -2.97 22.09
N PHE A 204 9.73 -3.35 23.31
CA PHE A 204 10.00 -2.53 24.48
C PHE A 204 10.14 -3.33 25.77
N GLU A 205 11.03 -2.87 26.64
CA GLU A 205 11.07 -3.23 28.04
C GLU A 205 10.29 -2.21 28.87
N ARG A 206 9.70 -2.65 29.99
CA ARG A 206 8.89 -1.79 30.85
C ARG A 206 9.26 -1.96 32.32
N ASP A 207 9.81 -0.92 32.91
CA ASP A 207 10.04 -0.79 34.34
C ASP A 207 8.96 0.08 35.02
N VAL A 208 8.51 -0.31 36.22
CA VAL A 208 7.42 0.39 36.92
C VAL A 208 7.74 0.54 38.40
N THR A 209 7.67 1.78 38.90
CA THR A 209 7.71 2.02 40.35
C THR A 209 6.30 2.04 40.93
N GLU A 210 5.89 0.95 41.57
CA GLU A 210 4.58 0.84 42.22
C GLU A 210 4.50 1.63 43.54
N LYS A 211 3.34 2.27 43.77
CA LYS A 211 2.99 2.96 45.02
C LYS A 211 1.51 2.76 45.34
N TYR A 212 1.08 3.26 46.51
CA TYR A 212 -0.30 3.11 46.97
C TYR A 212 -1.32 3.58 45.92
N GLY A 213 -2.08 2.62 45.38
CA GLY A 213 -3.17 2.82 44.42
C GLY A 213 -2.79 3.05 42.96
N GLY A 214 -1.51 2.89 42.58
CA GLY A 214 -1.09 3.01 41.18
C GLY A 214 0.43 3.10 41.02
N TYR A 215 0.90 3.87 40.03
CA TYR A 215 2.33 3.99 39.73
C TYR A 215 2.85 5.39 40.10
N ALA A 216 4.05 5.45 40.68
CA ALA A 216 4.76 6.72 40.85
C ALA A 216 5.36 7.20 39.53
N ASN A 217 5.88 6.27 38.75
CA ASN A 217 6.30 6.42 37.37
C ASN A 217 6.30 5.04 36.70
N ALA A 218 6.41 5.04 35.39
CA ALA A 218 6.76 3.90 34.57
C ALA A 218 7.69 4.37 33.47
N THR A 219 8.68 3.57 33.12
CA THR A 219 9.64 3.83 32.06
C THR A 219 9.52 2.71 31.05
N PHE A 220 9.37 3.07 29.78
CA PHE A 220 9.50 2.13 28.67
C PHE A 220 10.82 2.41 27.98
N THR A 221 11.61 1.37 27.78
CA THR A 221 12.78 1.40 26.92
C THR A 221 12.35 0.79 25.59
N VAL A 222 12.29 1.60 24.53
CA VAL A 222 11.74 1.21 23.23
C VAL A 222 12.87 1.19 22.21
N GLU A 223 13.02 0.10 21.47
CA GLU A 223 14.00 -0.04 20.37
C GLU A 223 13.48 0.67 19.10
N ALA A 224 13.29 1.99 19.19
CA ALA A 224 12.82 2.82 18.09
C ALA A 224 13.21 4.29 18.28
N ARG A 225 13.24 5.04 17.16
CA ARG A 225 13.41 6.50 17.19
C ARG A 225 12.12 7.19 17.67
N PRO A 226 12.19 8.41 18.23
CA PRO A 226 11.01 9.14 18.72
C PRO A 226 9.94 9.38 17.67
N GLU A 227 10.35 9.58 16.40
CA GLU A 227 9.45 9.76 15.26
C GLU A 227 8.54 8.55 15.00
N ASP A 228 9.03 7.33 15.29
CA ASP A 228 8.30 6.08 15.11
C ASP A 228 7.41 5.74 16.32
N ILE A 229 7.58 6.46 17.43
CA ILE A 229 6.85 6.20 18.67
C ILE A 229 5.51 6.96 18.64
N PRO A 230 4.35 6.27 18.75
CA PRO A 230 3.01 6.86 18.63
C PRO A 230 2.57 7.72 19.85
N VAL A 231 3.53 8.25 20.59
CA VAL A 231 3.37 9.03 21.81
C VAL A 231 4.40 10.16 21.82
N SER A 232 3.95 11.38 22.03
CA SER A 232 4.81 12.56 22.13
C SER A 232 4.93 13.10 23.56
N ASN A 233 5.93 13.95 23.76
CA ASN A 233 6.12 14.75 24.96
C ASN A 233 4.84 15.50 25.34
N SER A 234 4.28 15.21 26.52
CA SER A 234 3.00 15.79 26.92
C SER A 234 2.85 15.95 28.42
N ARG A 235 2.16 17.02 28.83
CA ARG A 235 1.79 17.26 30.23
C ARG A 235 0.28 17.44 30.31
N ALA A 236 -0.40 16.44 30.85
CA ALA A 236 -1.86 16.41 30.96
C ALA A 236 -2.28 16.19 32.41
N GLY A 237 -2.66 17.29 33.08
CA GLY A 237 -3.17 17.29 34.45
C GLY A 237 -2.18 16.69 35.47
N ASP A 238 -2.40 15.42 35.81
CA ASP A 238 -1.70 14.71 36.88
C ASP A 238 -0.51 13.89 36.36
N VAL A 239 -0.36 13.80 35.04
CA VAL A 239 0.59 12.91 34.37
C VAL A 239 1.44 13.71 33.40
N ARG A 240 2.71 13.34 33.34
CA ARG A 240 3.68 13.81 32.35
C ARG A 240 4.21 12.61 31.59
N VAL A 241 4.30 12.73 30.27
CA VAL A 241 5.01 11.79 29.41
C VAL A 241 6.21 12.53 28.86
N GLU A 242 7.40 11.97 29.11
CA GLU A 242 8.68 12.43 28.60
C GLU A 242 9.19 11.34 27.65
N VAL A 243 9.50 11.72 26.41
CA VAL A 243 10.04 10.86 25.36
C VAL A 243 11.42 11.42 25.04
N GLU A 244 12.45 10.69 25.42
CA GLU A 244 13.84 11.12 25.31
C GLU A 244 14.67 10.00 24.68
N ARG A 245 15.40 10.30 23.60
CA ARG A 245 16.39 9.36 23.06
C ARG A 245 17.51 9.14 24.07
N GLU A 246 17.93 7.89 24.20
CA GLU A 246 19.09 7.53 25.01
C GLU A 246 20.36 8.16 24.43
N ARG A 247 21.19 8.69 25.32
CA ARG A 247 22.42 9.41 24.94
C ARG A 247 23.58 8.44 24.83
N ARG A 248 24.38 8.56 23.79
CA ARG A 248 25.69 7.89 23.71
C ARG A 248 26.75 8.68 24.48
N ASP A 249 27.84 7.99 24.83
CA ASP A 249 29.02 8.61 25.42
C ASP A 249 29.76 9.53 24.43
N GLY A 250 29.52 9.38 23.12
CA GLY A 250 30.21 10.02 22.00
C GLY A 250 29.30 10.78 21.03
N ILE A 251 29.93 11.47 20.07
CA ILE A 251 29.27 11.87 18.82
C ILE A 251 29.72 10.84 17.78
N GLU A 252 28.77 10.30 17.03
CA GLU A 252 29.01 9.37 15.93
C GLU A 252 28.59 10.00 14.61
N TYR A 253 29.20 9.51 13.54
CA TYR A 253 28.99 9.95 12.17
C TYR A 253 28.53 8.75 11.36
N GLU A 254 27.24 8.66 11.10
CA GLU A 254 26.62 7.55 10.36
C GLU A 254 26.42 7.96 8.90
N PRO A 255 26.95 7.23 7.90
CA PRO A 255 26.78 7.59 6.49
C PRO A 255 25.29 7.71 6.12
N LEU A 256 24.91 8.79 5.40
CA LEU A 256 23.53 8.99 4.93
C LEU A 256 23.05 7.87 4.00
N VAL A 257 23.99 7.25 3.28
CA VAL A 257 23.78 6.04 2.48
C VAL A 257 24.86 5.07 2.89
N GLN A 258 24.46 3.89 3.36
CA GLN A 258 25.34 2.73 3.34
C GLN A 258 25.51 2.37 1.87
N ARG A 259 26.61 2.82 1.24
CA ARG A 259 27.03 2.22 -0.03
C ARG A 259 27.28 0.75 0.29
N ARG A 260 26.37 -0.10 -0.19
CA ARG A 260 26.55 -1.54 -0.07
C ARG A 260 27.74 -1.90 -0.96
N ASP A 261 28.79 -2.40 -0.33
CA ASP A 261 30.04 -2.78 -0.98
C ASP A 261 29.76 -3.70 -2.17
N ARG A 262 30.60 -3.66 -3.19
CA ARG A 262 30.46 -4.56 -4.32
C ARG A 262 30.97 -5.95 -3.93
N VAL A 263 30.20 -6.97 -4.28
CA VAL A 263 30.42 -8.33 -3.77
C VAL A 263 30.34 -9.37 -4.88
N ILE A 264 30.98 -10.50 -4.62
CA ILE A 264 30.89 -11.74 -5.36
C ILE A 264 29.95 -12.65 -4.58
N VAL A 265 28.96 -13.23 -5.27
CA VAL A 265 27.95 -14.06 -4.65
C VAL A 265 28.01 -15.46 -5.24
N GLY A 266 28.21 -16.46 -4.40
CA GLY A 266 28.07 -17.87 -4.78
C GLY A 266 26.69 -18.39 -4.38
N ILE A 267 26.04 -19.15 -5.26
CA ILE A 267 24.70 -19.68 -5.03
C ILE A 267 24.69 -21.19 -5.30
N ASP A 268 24.25 -21.96 -4.31
CA ASP A 268 23.96 -23.38 -4.47
C ASP A 268 22.43 -23.60 -4.50
N PRO A 269 21.84 -23.88 -5.68
CA PRO A 269 20.42 -24.14 -5.81
C PRO A 269 20.10 -25.62 -5.54
N GLY A 270 19.21 -25.92 -4.60
CA GLY A 270 18.82 -27.29 -4.30
C GLY A 270 17.60 -27.43 -3.40
N THR A 271 17.52 -28.53 -2.65
CA THR A 271 16.52 -28.70 -1.58
C THR A 271 16.72 -27.71 -0.43
N THR A 272 17.94 -27.20 -0.31
CA THR A 272 18.30 -26.06 0.50
C THR A 272 18.96 -25.07 -0.44
N THR A 273 18.41 -23.88 -0.59
CA THR A 273 19.08 -22.80 -1.32
C THR A 273 20.09 -22.18 -0.37
N ALA A 274 21.35 -22.11 -0.77
CA ALA A 274 22.38 -21.42 -0.01
C ALA A 274 23.04 -20.31 -0.83
N ALA A 275 23.46 -19.27 -0.13
CA ALA A 275 24.16 -18.13 -0.71
C ALA A 275 25.35 -17.74 0.17
N ALA A 276 26.45 -17.35 -0.47
CA ALA A 276 27.65 -16.85 0.20
C ALA A 276 28.06 -15.52 -0.43
N VAL A 277 28.41 -14.55 0.41
CA VAL A 277 28.79 -13.19 -0.02
C VAL A 277 30.26 -12.96 0.34
N VAL A 278 31.07 -12.63 -0.66
CA VAL A 278 32.51 -12.39 -0.56
C VAL A 278 32.85 -11.03 -1.15
N GLY A 279 33.69 -10.26 -0.48
CA GLY A 279 34.14 -8.96 -0.98
C GLY A 279 35.18 -9.07 -2.09
N LEU A 280 35.48 -7.94 -2.74
CA LEU A 280 36.51 -7.88 -3.80
C LEU A 280 37.95 -8.06 -3.31
N ALA A 281 38.15 -8.22 -2.00
CA ALA A 281 39.43 -8.58 -1.39
C ALA A 281 39.47 -10.05 -0.90
N GLY A 282 38.48 -10.87 -1.27
CA GLY A 282 38.38 -12.28 -0.87
C GLY A 282 37.87 -12.49 0.56
N THR A 283 37.50 -11.42 1.28
CA THR A 283 36.95 -11.50 2.63
C THR A 283 35.51 -12.01 2.61
N VAL A 284 35.20 -13.04 3.39
CA VAL A 284 33.82 -13.55 3.53
C VAL A 284 33.01 -12.58 4.39
N HIS A 285 31.91 -12.07 3.84
CA HIS A 285 31.01 -11.15 4.53
C HIS A 285 29.88 -11.88 5.24
N ALA A 286 29.21 -12.80 4.54
CA ALA A 286 28.03 -13.47 5.08
C ALA A 286 27.76 -14.82 4.39
N LEU A 287 27.08 -15.72 5.13
CA LEU A 287 26.56 -17.00 4.65
C LEU A 287 25.08 -17.10 5.00
N TYR A 288 24.30 -17.74 4.14
CA TYR A 288 22.87 -17.97 4.34
C TYR A 288 22.47 -19.31 3.73
N SER A 289 21.54 -20.01 4.39
CA SER A 289 20.86 -21.16 3.81
C SER A 289 19.43 -21.27 4.29
N SER A 290 18.54 -21.67 3.39
CA SER A 290 17.12 -21.89 3.70
C SER A 290 16.51 -23.01 2.86
N ARG A 291 15.65 -23.81 3.48
CA ARG A 291 14.89 -24.88 2.81
C ARG A 291 13.53 -24.41 2.30
N THR A 292 13.04 -23.30 2.84
CA THR A 292 11.70 -22.75 2.57
C THR A 292 11.77 -21.37 1.94
N GLY A 293 12.94 -20.73 1.95
CA GLY A 293 13.15 -19.41 1.39
C GLY A 293 12.96 -19.42 -0.11
N ASP A 294 12.19 -18.47 -0.60
CA ASP A 294 11.97 -18.27 -2.02
C ASP A 294 13.07 -17.41 -2.65
N THR A 295 13.04 -17.27 -3.97
CA THR A 295 14.05 -16.47 -4.70
C THR A 295 14.04 -15.00 -4.27
N ALA A 296 12.90 -14.47 -3.84
CA ALA A 296 12.77 -13.07 -3.42
C ALA A 296 13.46 -12.84 -2.07
N GLU A 297 13.25 -13.73 -1.10
CA GLU A 297 13.91 -13.70 0.21
C GLU A 297 15.43 -13.76 0.07
N VAL A 298 15.94 -14.68 -0.76
CA VAL A 298 17.38 -14.78 -1.03
C VAL A 298 17.89 -13.53 -1.74
N THR A 299 17.12 -12.96 -2.66
CA THR A 299 17.47 -11.71 -3.35
C THR A 299 17.58 -10.55 -2.38
N GLU A 300 16.59 -10.38 -1.50
CA GLU A 300 16.55 -9.35 -0.48
C GLU A 300 17.75 -9.49 0.46
N TRP A 301 18.01 -10.70 0.96
CA TRP A 301 19.16 -10.97 1.82
C TRP A 301 20.49 -10.62 1.13
N ILE A 302 20.70 -11.06 -0.12
CA ILE A 302 21.92 -10.72 -0.89
C ILE A 302 22.04 -9.19 -1.03
N VAL A 303 20.94 -8.54 -1.39
CA VAL A 303 20.87 -7.09 -1.58
C VAL A 303 21.17 -6.35 -0.29
N GLU A 304 20.82 -6.85 0.88
CA GLU A 304 21.20 -6.29 2.18
C GLU A 304 22.70 -6.37 2.43
N GLN A 305 23.37 -7.44 2.00
CA GLN A 305 24.80 -7.64 2.24
C GLN A 305 25.70 -6.84 1.29
N GLY A 306 25.27 -6.58 0.05
CA GLY A 306 26.13 -5.99 -0.96
C GLY A 306 25.46 -5.75 -2.30
N ARG A 307 26.20 -5.16 -3.25
CA ARG A 307 25.82 -5.10 -4.66
C ARG A 307 26.55 -6.20 -5.44
N PRO A 308 25.86 -7.27 -5.88
CA PRO A 308 26.52 -8.35 -6.61
C PRO A 308 27.05 -7.86 -7.94
N ILE A 309 28.33 -8.11 -8.21
CA ILE A 309 28.95 -7.85 -9.52
C ILE A 309 29.34 -9.15 -10.25
N ILE A 310 29.54 -10.23 -9.49
CA ILE A 310 29.73 -11.58 -10.00
C ILE A 310 28.76 -12.50 -9.25
N VAL A 311 28.05 -13.34 -9.99
CA VAL A 311 27.27 -14.47 -9.47
C VAL A 311 27.90 -15.77 -9.94
N ALA A 312 28.20 -16.64 -8.99
CA ALA A 312 28.99 -17.85 -9.18
C ALA A 312 28.19 -19.12 -8.87
N ALA A 313 28.46 -20.17 -9.64
CA ALA A 313 28.01 -21.55 -9.38
C ALA A 313 29.22 -22.49 -9.34
N ASP A 314 29.10 -23.58 -8.60
CA ASP A 314 30.14 -24.61 -8.41
C ASP A 314 30.10 -25.74 -9.47
N VAL A 315 29.16 -25.67 -10.42
CA VAL A 315 28.88 -26.72 -11.42
C VAL A 315 28.77 -26.15 -12.84
N GLU A 316 28.98 -27.04 -13.83
CA GLU A 316 28.87 -26.77 -15.26
C GLU A 316 27.84 -27.68 -15.95
N PRO A 317 26.80 -27.12 -16.62
CA PRO A 317 26.49 -25.71 -16.82
C PRO A 317 25.94 -25.02 -15.56
N MET A 318 26.08 -23.69 -15.51
CA MET A 318 25.45 -22.88 -14.45
C MET A 318 23.95 -23.16 -14.39
N PRO A 319 23.38 -23.50 -13.21
CA PRO A 319 21.96 -23.83 -13.09
C PRO A 319 21.04 -22.64 -13.42
N GLU A 320 19.85 -22.91 -13.97
CA GLU A 320 18.90 -21.85 -14.36
C GLU A 320 18.50 -20.91 -13.21
N THR A 321 18.42 -21.42 -11.98
CA THR A 321 18.11 -20.59 -10.80
C THR A 321 19.22 -19.57 -10.54
N VAL A 322 20.49 -19.99 -10.65
CA VAL A 322 21.64 -19.09 -10.49
C VAL A 322 21.71 -18.09 -11.63
N GLU A 323 21.41 -18.53 -12.86
CA GLU A 323 21.32 -17.65 -14.03
C GLU A 323 20.22 -16.58 -13.88
N LYS A 324 19.11 -16.88 -13.20
CA LYS A 324 18.08 -15.89 -12.87
C LYS A 324 18.59 -14.83 -11.89
N PHE A 325 19.29 -15.24 -10.83
CA PHE A 325 19.93 -14.31 -9.89
C PHE A 325 20.97 -13.43 -10.57
N ARG A 326 21.82 -14.03 -11.42
CA ARG A 326 22.81 -13.31 -12.22
C ARG A 326 22.15 -12.18 -13.03
N ARG A 327 21.05 -12.49 -13.72
CA ARG A 327 20.31 -11.50 -14.52
C ARG A 327 19.60 -10.45 -13.68
N SER A 328 19.01 -10.83 -12.55
CA SER A 328 18.32 -9.86 -11.68
C SER A 328 19.27 -8.82 -11.09
N PHE A 329 20.54 -9.18 -10.91
CA PHE A 329 21.57 -8.27 -10.41
C PHE A 329 22.40 -7.58 -11.50
N ASP A 330 22.15 -7.88 -12.77
CA ASP A 330 23.00 -7.44 -13.89
C ASP A 330 24.49 -7.75 -13.65
N ALA A 331 24.75 -8.97 -13.14
CA ALA A 331 26.07 -9.41 -12.73
C ALA A 331 26.75 -10.28 -13.80
N ALA A 332 28.08 -10.31 -13.77
CA ALA A 332 28.85 -11.30 -14.51
C ALA A 332 28.61 -12.71 -13.95
N GLY A 333 28.61 -13.73 -14.81
CA GLY A 333 28.46 -15.12 -14.40
C GLY A 333 29.81 -15.80 -14.31
N TRP A 334 30.09 -16.49 -13.20
CA TRP A 334 31.24 -17.36 -13.09
C TRP A 334 30.84 -18.82 -12.88
N ARG A 335 31.51 -19.73 -13.60
CA ARG A 335 31.33 -21.17 -13.50
C ARG A 335 32.67 -21.86 -13.74
N PRO A 336 32.95 -23.00 -13.10
CA PRO A 336 34.16 -23.75 -13.36
C PRO A 336 34.11 -24.40 -14.76
N THR A 337 35.26 -24.87 -15.25
CA THR A 337 35.31 -25.64 -16.52
C THR A 337 34.77 -27.06 -16.38
N THR A 338 34.67 -27.57 -15.16
CA THR A 338 34.06 -28.85 -14.78
C THR A 338 33.61 -28.73 -13.32
N ASP A 339 32.58 -29.46 -12.90
CA ASP A 339 32.08 -29.45 -11.53
C ASP A 339 33.19 -29.52 -10.49
N LEU A 340 33.15 -28.62 -9.50
CA LEU A 340 34.15 -28.56 -8.45
C LEU A 340 34.11 -29.84 -7.59
N PRO A 341 35.22 -30.58 -7.46
CA PRO A 341 35.29 -31.74 -6.58
C PRO A 341 35.07 -31.37 -5.11
N VAL A 342 34.45 -32.26 -4.34
CA VAL A 342 34.14 -32.02 -2.91
C VAL A 342 35.40 -31.75 -2.08
N ASP A 343 36.50 -32.44 -2.38
CA ASP A 343 37.79 -32.27 -1.72
C ASP A 343 38.42 -30.90 -2.00
N GLU A 344 38.26 -30.38 -3.21
CA GLU A 344 38.69 -29.02 -3.58
C GLU A 344 37.87 -27.96 -2.85
N LYS A 345 36.53 -28.10 -2.82
CA LYS A 345 35.63 -27.22 -2.05
C LYS A 345 36.03 -27.18 -0.58
N LEU A 346 36.21 -28.35 0.04
CA LEU A 346 36.63 -28.48 1.44
C LEU A 346 38.00 -27.84 1.71
N HIS A 347 38.94 -27.96 0.77
CA HIS A 347 40.25 -27.35 0.91
C HIS A 347 40.18 -25.83 0.89
N ARG A 348 39.40 -25.26 -0.03
CA ARG A 348 39.31 -23.81 -0.24
C ARG A 348 38.54 -23.09 0.87
N THR A 349 37.54 -23.75 1.46
CA THR A 349 36.69 -23.17 2.52
C THR A 349 37.17 -23.46 3.94
N ARG A 350 38.30 -24.17 4.11
CA ARG A 350 38.79 -24.64 5.43
C ARG A 350 39.01 -23.58 6.51
N GLU A 351 39.17 -22.32 6.11
CA GLU A 351 39.46 -21.20 7.01
C GLU A 351 38.19 -20.49 7.51
N VAL A 352 37.02 -20.94 7.04
CA VAL A 352 35.72 -20.33 7.31
C VAL A 352 34.76 -21.39 7.82
N SER A 353 34.03 -21.09 8.89
CA SER A 353 32.97 -21.97 9.40
C SER A 353 31.69 -21.80 8.59
N TYR A 354 31.07 -22.92 8.23
CA TYR A 354 29.78 -23.01 7.56
C TYR A 354 28.90 -24.06 8.28
N ASP A 355 27.59 -23.91 8.23
CA ASP A 355 26.66 -24.76 8.99
C ASP A 355 26.29 -26.04 8.26
N ASN A 356 26.40 -26.07 6.93
CA ASN A 356 26.03 -27.21 6.11
C ASN A 356 26.80 -27.29 4.78
N ASP A 357 26.65 -28.41 4.08
CA ASP A 357 27.32 -28.67 2.80
C ASP A 357 26.90 -27.70 1.69
N HIS A 358 25.68 -27.15 1.73
CA HIS A 358 25.20 -26.19 0.73
C HIS A 358 25.87 -24.81 0.91
N GLU A 359 26.00 -24.34 2.14
CA GLU A 359 26.78 -23.13 2.44
C GLU A 359 28.24 -23.27 2.04
N ARG A 360 28.83 -24.46 2.25
CA ARG A 360 30.19 -24.76 1.76
C ARG A 360 30.27 -24.63 0.25
N ASP A 361 29.31 -25.21 -0.47
CA ASP A 361 29.34 -25.27 -1.93
C ASP A 361 29.10 -23.87 -2.53
N ALA A 362 28.18 -23.09 -1.97
CA ALA A 362 27.99 -21.68 -2.29
C ALA A 362 29.24 -20.83 -1.99
N LEU A 363 29.86 -21.03 -0.82
CA LEU A 363 31.10 -20.32 -0.45
C LEU A 363 32.26 -20.69 -1.36
N ALA A 364 32.39 -21.98 -1.71
CA ALA A 364 33.42 -22.44 -2.63
C ALA A 364 33.24 -21.77 -4.01
N ALA A 365 32.01 -21.73 -4.55
CA ALA A 365 31.75 -21.03 -5.80
C ALA A 365 32.20 -19.56 -5.76
N ALA A 366 31.86 -18.83 -4.69
CA ALA A 366 32.24 -17.42 -4.53
C ALA A 366 33.76 -17.23 -4.44
N LEU A 367 34.44 -18.06 -3.67
CA LEU A 367 35.89 -17.97 -3.47
C LEU A 367 36.68 -18.37 -4.71
N TYR A 368 36.25 -19.41 -5.44
CA TYR A 368 36.88 -19.76 -6.72
C TYR A 368 36.62 -18.71 -7.80
N ALA A 369 35.46 -18.06 -7.80
CA ALA A 369 35.20 -16.91 -8.67
C ALA A 369 36.12 -15.73 -8.35
N TYR A 370 36.38 -15.47 -7.06
CA TYR A 370 37.38 -14.49 -6.64
C TYR A 370 38.78 -14.87 -7.13
N ASP A 371 39.21 -16.12 -6.92
CA ASP A 371 40.55 -16.59 -7.30
C ASP A 371 40.79 -16.43 -8.82
N ASP A 372 39.79 -16.71 -9.64
CA ASP A 372 39.85 -16.56 -11.11
C ASP A 372 39.94 -15.09 -11.56
N HIS A 373 39.42 -14.16 -10.75
CA HIS A 373 39.39 -12.72 -11.05
C HIS A 373 40.43 -11.91 -10.27
N GLU A 374 41.19 -12.50 -9.37
CA GLU A 374 42.14 -11.80 -8.48
C GLU A 374 43.16 -10.97 -9.29
N ASP A 375 43.82 -11.60 -10.27
CA ASP A 375 44.77 -10.93 -11.17
C ASP A 375 44.12 -9.80 -11.98
N GLN A 376 42.83 -9.94 -12.31
CA GLN A 376 42.07 -8.93 -13.03
C GLN A 376 41.76 -7.74 -12.12
N PHE A 377 41.29 -7.98 -10.90
CA PHE A 377 41.01 -6.95 -9.91
C PHE A 377 42.27 -6.16 -9.55
N GLU A 378 43.40 -6.82 -9.33
CA GLU A 378 44.67 -6.15 -9.06
C GLU A 378 45.11 -5.25 -10.22
N ARG A 379 44.98 -5.74 -11.47
CA ARG A 379 45.33 -4.98 -12.66
C ARG A 379 44.43 -3.76 -12.85
N ILE A 380 43.12 -3.91 -12.63
CA ILE A 380 42.16 -2.80 -12.66
C ILE A 380 42.54 -1.79 -11.57
N ALA A 381 42.72 -2.24 -10.33
CA ALA A 381 43.06 -1.38 -9.21
C ALA A 381 44.37 -0.60 -9.40
N ALA A 382 45.37 -1.19 -10.08
CA ALA A 382 46.62 -0.52 -10.42
C ALA A 382 46.47 0.57 -11.49
N LYS A 383 45.54 0.37 -12.44
CA LYS A 383 45.23 1.33 -13.51
C LYS A 383 44.22 2.40 -13.09
N THR A 384 43.40 2.12 -12.07
CA THR A 384 42.41 3.08 -11.58
C THR A 384 43.09 4.28 -10.91
N PRO A 385 42.85 5.51 -11.41
CA PRO A 385 43.34 6.73 -10.76
C PRO A 385 42.92 6.79 -9.29
N PRO A 386 43.76 7.30 -8.37
CA PRO A 386 43.42 7.42 -6.94
C PRO A 386 42.16 8.25 -6.62
N ARG A 387 41.62 8.97 -7.62
CA ARG A 387 40.43 9.82 -7.51
C ARG A 387 39.13 9.06 -7.79
N LEU A 388 39.19 7.94 -8.51
CA LEU A 388 38.02 7.15 -8.89
C LEU A 388 37.78 6.00 -7.90
N ASP A 389 36.50 5.66 -7.71
CA ASP A 389 36.10 4.51 -6.91
C ASP A 389 36.55 3.22 -7.62
N ARG A 390 37.54 2.54 -7.04
CA ARG A 390 38.10 1.29 -7.58
C ARG A 390 37.04 0.23 -7.79
N GLU A 391 36.11 0.11 -6.86
CA GLU A 391 35.05 -0.87 -6.95
C GLU A 391 34.11 -0.54 -8.11
N ALA A 392 33.89 0.75 -8.41
CA ALA A 392 33.08 1.18 -9.56
C ALA A 392 33.72 0.83 -10.88
N VAL A 393 35.03 1.04 -11.00
CA VAL A 393 35.79 0.64 -12.20
C VAL A 393 35.76 -0.88 -12.36
N ILE A 394 35.93 -1.64 -11.27
CA ILE A 394 35.87 -3.10 -11.31
C ILE A 394 34.49 -3.57 -11.80
N ALA A 395 33.39 -3.00 -11.29
CA ALA A 395 32.04 -3.34 -11.77
C ALA A 395 31.84 -3.05 -13.27
N GLY A 396 32.23 -1.86 -13.74
CA GLY A 396 32.07 -1.48 -15.14
C GLY A 396 32.83 -2.40 -16.09
N VAL A 397 34.02 -2.86 -15.68
CA VAL A 397 34.84 -3.77 -16.48
C VAL A 397 34.31 -5.21 -16.44
N VAL A 398 33.93 -5.69 -15.26
CA VAL A 398 33.62 -7.12 -15.04
C VAL A 398 32.17 -7.44 -15.41
N ALA A 399 31.21 -6.63 -14.97
CA ALA A 399 29.80 -6.81 -15.30
C ALA A 399 29.44 -6.19 -16.66
N GLY A 400 30.00 -5.02 -16.98
CA GLY A 400 29.72 -4.29 -18.22
C GLY A 400 30.58 -4.70 -19.42
N GLY A 401 31.65 -5.47 -19.22
CA GLY A 401 32.52 -5.97 -20.30
C GLY A 401 33.37 -4.90 -21.01
N ALA A 402 33.43 -3.69 -20.47
CA ALA A 402 34.18 -2.56 -21.04
C ALA A 402 35.68 -2.63 -20.68
N SER A 403 36.53 -1.95 -21.47
CA SER A 403 37.96 -1.84 -21.14
C SER A 403 38.16 -0.96 -19.90
N VAL A 404 39.27 -1.17 -19.18
CA VAL A 404 39.59 -0.34 -18.01
C VAL A 404 39.69 1.13 -18.40
N GLU A 405 40.28 1.39 -19.56
CA GLU A 405 40.43 2.72 -20.13
C GLU A 405 39.07 3.33 -20.48
N ALA A 406 38.15 2.59 -21.12
CA ALA A 406 36.81 3.09 -21.42
C ALA A 406 35.97 3.36 -20.17
N VAL A 407 36.06 2.52 -19.14
CA VAL A 407 35.35 2.74 -17.87
C VAL A 407 35.97 3.90 -17.10
N VAL A 408 37.30 4.02 -17.11
CA VAL A 408 37.98 5.17 -16.52
C VAL A 408 37.60 6.43 -17.27
N ASP A 409 37.61 6.43 -18.60
CA ASP A 409 37.24 7.58 -19.43
C ASP A 409 35.77 7.93 -19.26
N ASP A 410 34.83 6.98 -19.24
CA ASP A 410 33.41 7.26 -18.95
C ASP A 410 33.23 7.89 -17.55
N LEU A 411 33.93 7.34 -16.55
CA LEU A 411 33.97 7.89 -15.18
C LEU A 411 34.81 9.18 -15.05
N SER A 412 35.62 9.53 -16.05
CA SER A 412 36.50 10.72 -16.08
C SER A 412 35.97 11.83 -16.98
N GLU A 413 35.21 11.50 -18.02
CA GLU A 413 34.53 12.40 -18.95
C GLU A 413 33.28 12.98 -18.27
N ASP A 414 32.64 12.23 -17.37
CA ASP A 414 31.67 12.77 -16.41
C ASP A 414 32.35 13.60 -15.29
N ASP A 415 33.70 13.64 -15.26
CA ASP A 415 34.53 14.28 -14.23
C ASP A 415 35.64 15.21 -14.80
N GLY A 416 35.45 15.80 -16.01
CA GLY A 416 36.22 16.99 -16.39
C GLY A 416 36.35 17.33 -17.88
N SER A 417 35.94 18.57 -18.22
CA SER A 417 36.50 19.25 -19.39
C SER A 417 37.77 20.00 -19.04
N GLY A 418 38.88 19.59 -19.65
CA GLY A 418 39.91 20.49 -20.17
C GLY A 418 41.09 20.83 -19.27
N GLY A 419 42.24 20.21 -19.53
CA GLY A 419 43.53 20.72 -19.06
C GLY A 419 44.65 19.67 -19.11
N GLY A 420 45.21 19.48 -20.30
CA GLY A 420 46.30 18.53 -20.53
C GLY A 420 47.53 18.76 -19.66
N SER A 421 48.21 17.67 -19.33
CA SER A 421 49.64 17.58 -19.01
C SER A 421 50.04 16.12 -19.04
N GLY A 422 50.59 15.69 -20.18
CA GLY A 422 51.31 14.43 -20.31
C GLY A 422 52.67 14.75 -20.92
N ASP A 423 53.60 15.17 -20.08
CA ASP A 423 55.03 15.21 -20.41
C ASP A 423 55.57 13.78 -20.31
N GLY A 424 56.24 13.32 -21.37
CA GLY A 424 57.00 12.07 -21.37
C GLY A 424 57.04 11.42 -22.75
N ASP A 425 57.98 11.81 -23.60
CA ASP A 425 59.15 10.95 -23.83
C ASP A 425 60.21 11.66 -24.69
N ALA A 426 61.46 11.43 -24.30
CA ALA A 426 62.64 11.76 -25.05
C ALA A 426 62.79 10.77 -26.22
N ASP A 427 63.17 11.24 -27.41
CA ASP A 427 64.43 10.80 -28.03
C ASP A 427 64.74 11.48 -29.38
N GLU A 428 66.05 11.66 -29.57
CA GLU A 428 66.82 11.67 -30.83
C GLU A 428 66.57 12.77 -31.88
N ALA A 429 67.44 13.78 -31.83
CA ALA A 429 67.74 14.64 -32.97
C ALA A 429 68.65 13.91 -33.99
N ASP A 430 68.14 13.68 -35.20
CA ASP A 430 68.92 13.29 -36.39
C ASP A 430 69.57 14.54 -37.02
N PRO A 431 70.91 14.64 -37.10
CA PRO A 431 71.59 15.83 -37.57
C PRO A 431 71.92 15.73 -39.06
N THR A 432 70.97 15.94 -39.97
CA THR A 432 71.31 16.22 -41.39
C THR A 432 70.22 16.99 -42.13
N GLU A 433 70.08 18.31 -41.93
CA GLU A 433 69.50 19.21 -42.95
C GLU A 433 70.13 20.62 -42.86
N PRO A 434 70.31 21.32 -44.00
CA PRO A 434 71.07 22.58 -44.07
C PRO A 434 70.37 23.73 -43.34
N GLU A 435 71.17 24.72 -42.90
CA GLU A 435 70.73 25.93 -42.19
C GLU A 435 69.60 26.66 -42.94
N ARG A 436 68.36 26.40 -42.52
CA ARG A 436 67.17 27.14 -42.93
C ARG A 436 67.17 28.49 -42.21
N THR A 437 66.70 29.53 -42.86
CA THR A 437 66.50 30.84 -42.19
C THR A 437 65.40 30.72 -41.13
N GLU A 438 65.47 31.52 -40.06
CA GLU A 438 64.47 31.49 -38.96
C GLU A 438 63.02 31.66 -39.46
N GLU A 439 62.84 32.40 -40.55
CA GLU A 439 61.55 32.60 -41.22
C GLU A 439 61.05 31.31 -41.91
N GLU A 440 61.93 30.57 -42.59
CA GLU A 440 61.58 29.30 -43.24
C GLU A 440 61.23 28.21 -42.22
N GLU A 441 61.92 28.18 -41.08
CA GLU A 441 61.62 27.24 -40.00
C GLU A 441 60.28 27.56 -39.31
N THR A 442 60.00 28.86 -39.13
CA THR A 442 58.72 29.33 -38.59
C THR A 442 57.57 28.98 -39.52
N ILE A 443 57.72 29.22 -40.82
CA ILE A 443 56.72 28.89 -41.83
C ILE A 443 56.45 27.38 -41.87
N ARG A 444 57.49 26.54 -41.78
CA ARG A 444 57.34 25.09 -41.71
C ARG A 444 56.56 24.66 -40.46
N ARG A 445 56.93 25.17 -39.28
CA ARG A 445 56.26 24.84 -38.02
C ARG A 445 54.79 25.27 -38.01
N LEU A 446 54.47 26.41 -38.62
CA LEU A 446 53.10 26.88 -38.78
C LEU A 446 52.31 25.99 -39.75
N ARG A 447 52.90 25.57 -40.87
CA ARG A 447 52.25 24.63 -41.80
C ARG A 447 52.00 23.27 -41.17
N GLU A 448 52.99 22.68 -40.51
CA GLU A 448 52.82 21.42 -39.76
C GLU A 448 51.77 21.53 -38.64
N ARG A 449 51.59 22.72 -38.06
CA ARG A 449 50.52 22.97 -37.10
C ARG A 449 49.16 23.08 -37.77
N VAL A 450 49.07 23.75 -38.91
CA VAL A 450 47.83 23.84 -39.69
C VAL A 450 47.41 22.44 -40.15
N ASP A 451 48.32 21.66 -40.74
CA ASP A 451 48.02 20.29 -41.21
C ASP A 451 47.54 19.39 -40.05
N ARG A 452 48.15 19.50 -38.86
CA ARG A 452 47.68 18.77 -37.66
C ARG A 452 46.31 19.23 -37.18
N LEU A 453 46.04 20.54 -37.21
CA LEU A 453 44.75 21.08 -36.80
C LEU A 453 43.64 20.73 -37.80
N GLU A 454 43.95 20.72 -39.10
CA GLU A 454 43.03 20.30 -40.15
C GLU A 454 42.73 18.81 -40.05
N SER A 455 43.75 17.96 -39.86
CA SER A 455 43.54 16.51 -39.64
C SER A 455 42.71 16.22 -38.38
N HIS A 456 42.89 17.03 -37.32
CA HIS A 456 42.10 16.88 -36.10
C HIS A 456 40.67 17.42 -36.25
N ALA A 457 40.47 18.45 -37.06
CA ALA A 457 39.13 18.92 -37.39
C ALA A 457 38.38 17.86 -38.20
N GLU A 458 39.04 17.24 -39.19
CA GLU A 458 38.47 16.14 -39.97
C GLU A 458 38.11 14.93 -39.07
N SER A 459 38.97 14.55 -38.12
CA SER A 459 38.64 13.46 -37.19
C SER A 459 37.46 13.81 -36.28
N LEU A 460 37.39 15.05 -35.79
CA LEU A 460 36.27 15.51 -34.96
C LEU A 460 34.96 15.58 -35.76
N GLU A 461 35.01 15.91 -37.04
CA GLU A 461 33.85 15.88 -37.92
C GLU A 461 33.36 14.45 -38.16
N GLU A 462 34.27 13.49 -38.36
CA GLU A 462 33.93 12.06 -38.49
C GLU A 462 33.32 11.51 -37.18
N ASP A 463 33.91 11.83 -36.02
CA ASP A 463 33.37 11.45 -34.71
C ASP A 463 31.97 12.05 -34.46
N LEU A 464 31.71 13.27 -34.95
CA LEU A 464 30.40 13.91 -34.84
C LEU A 464 29.36 13.21 -35.72
N GLU A 465 29.72 12.84 -36.95
CA GLU A 465 28.84 12.09 -37.84
C GLU A 465 28.50 10.72 -37.25
N GLU A 466 29.48 9.99 -36.69
CA GLU A 466 29.24 8.70 -36.03
C GLU A 466 28.31 8.83 -34.82
N ARG A 467 28.49 9.89 -34.02
CA ARG A 467 27.63 10.18 -32.88
C ARG A 467 26.21 10.55 -33.30
N ASP A 468 26.05 11.37 -34.34
CA ASP A 468 24.74 11.76 -34.86
C ASP A 468 23.97 10.54 -35.42
N ASP A 469 24.66 9.64 -36.12
CA ASP A 469 24.09 8.38 -36.60
C ASP A 469 23.67 7.47 -35.43
N ARG A 470 24.49 7.39 -34.38
CA ARG A 470 24.16 6.62 -33.17
C ARG A 470 22.97 7.21 -32.41
N ILE A 471 22.87 8.55 -32.34
CA ILE A 471 21.71 9.23 -31.75
C ILE A 471 20.45 8.89 -32.55
N ALA A 472 20.50 8.95 -33.88
CA ALA A 472 19.35 8.63 -34.72
C ALA A 472 18.88 7.17 -34.56
N GLU A 473 19.82 6.23 -34.41
CA GLU A 473 19.53 4.82 -34.11
C GLU A 473 18.82 4.67 -32.75
N LEU A 474 19.39 5.25 -31.69
CA LEU A 474 18.83 5.19 -30.33
C LEU A 474 17.46 5.87 -30.23
N GLU A 475 17.25 6.99 -30.93
CA GLU A 475 15.95 7.64 -31.03
C GLU A 475 14.90 6.74 -31.72
N GLY A 476 15.32 5.99 -32.75
CA GLY A 476 14.49 4.99 -33.41
C GLY A 476 14.07 3.85 -32.48
N GLU A 477 15.03 3.27 -31.75
CA GLU A 477 14.78 2.22 -30.76
C GLU A 477 13.84 2.71 -29.65
N LEU A 478 14.03 3.95 -29.17
CA LEU A 478 13.18 4.56 -28.14
C LEU A 478 11.73 4.71 -28.62
N GLU A 479 11.51 5.14 -29.87
CA GLU A 479 10.16 5.27 -30.43
C GLU A 479 9.46 3.92 -30.64
N GLU A 480 10.23 2.88 -30.99
CA GLU A 480 9.73 1.51 -31.06
C GLU A 480 9.33 0.98 -29.67
N ALA A 481 10.21 1.14 -28.67
CA ALA A 481 9.92 0.76 -27.28
C ALA A 481 8.68 1.48 -26.73
N LYS A 482 8.56 2.80 -26.95
CA LYS A 482 7.36 3.57 -26.58
C LYS A 482 6.11 3.07 -27.29
N ARG A 483 6.22 2.62 -28.55
CA ARG A 483 5.08 2.05 -29.29
C ARG A 483 4.65 0.72 -28.69
N GLU A 484 5.60 -0.15 -28.38
CA GLU A 484 5.35 -1.45 -27.74
C GLU A 484 4.65 -1.25 -26.38
N GLU A 485 5.17 -0.36 -25.53
CA GLU A 485 4.59 -0.05 -24.23
C GLU A 485 3.15 0.47 -24.35
N ARG A 486 2.88 1.37 -25.31
CA ARG A 486 1.51 1.88 -25.57
C ARG A 486 0.55 0.76 -25.98
N ILE A 487 1.01 -0.19 -26.80
CA ILE A 487 0.22 -1.34 -27.23
C ILE A 487 -0.06 -2.23 -26.02
N GLU A 488 0.97 -2.54 -25.22
CA GLU A 488 0.84 -3.38 -24.03
C GLU A 488 -0.11 -2.75 -22.99
N ALA A 489 0.03 -1.46 -22.72
CA ALA A 489 -0.84 -0.73 -21.81
C ALA A 489 -2.30 -0.70 -22.31
N ARG A 490 -2.54 -0.69 -23.62
CA ARG A 490 -3.88 -0.80 -24.21
C ARG A 490 -4.43 -2.22 -24.07
N SER A 491 -3.59 -3.23 -24.29
CA SER A 491 -3.92 -4.64 -24.10
C SER A 491 -4.27 -4.96 -22.65
N ARG A 492 -3.45 -4.54 -21.67
CA ARG A 492 -3.74 -4.69 -20.23
C ARG A 492 -5.08 -4.06 -19.85
N ARG A 493 -5.36 -2.84 -20.34
CA ARG A 493 -6.67 -2.18 -20.12
C ARG A 493 -7.84 -2.92 -20.76
N ALA A 494 -7.64 -3.55 -21.91
CA ALA A 494 -8.67 -4.39 -22.54
C ALA A 494 -8.91 -5.67 -21.75
N VAL A 495 -7.84 -6.34 -21.30
CA VAL A 495 -7.91 -7.54 -20.44
C VAL A 495 -8.63 -7.22 -19.14
N SER A 496 -8.21 -6.19 -18.39
CA SER A 496 -8.90 -5.83 -17.14
C SER A 496 -10.36 -5.44 -17.32
N ARG A 497 -10.75 -4.91 -18.49
CA ARG A 497 -12.16 -4.65 -18.80
C ARG A 497 -12.93 -5.94 -19.05
N LEU A 498 -12.34 -6.87 -19.79
CA LEU A 498 -12.93 -8.19 -20.07
C LEU A 498 -13.03 -9.05 -18.81
N GLU A 499 -12.04 -8.99 -17.91
CA GLU A 499 -12.06 -9.69 -16.63
C GLU A 499 -13.21 -9.19 -15.75
N ARG A 500 -13.35 -7.87 -15.59
CA ARG A 500 -14.49 -7.29 -14.83
C ARG A 500 -15.84 -7.65 -15.42
N GLU A 501 -15.93 -7.72 -16.75
CA GLU A 501 -17.14 -8.15 -17.44
C GLU A 501 -17.42 -9.64 -17.19
N THR A 502 -16.37 -10.47 -17.22
CA THR A 502 -16.45 -11.90 -16.95
C THR A 502 -16.91 -12.15 -15.52
N ASP A 503 -16.28 -11.49 -14.53
CA ASP A 503 -16.69 -11.57 -13.13
C ASP A 503 -18.16 -11.18 -12.92
N ARG A 504 -18.64 -10.15 -13.64
CA ARG A 504 -20.05 -9.75 -13.57
C ARG A 504 -20.95 -10.83 -14.16
N LEU A 505 -20.64 -11.32 -15.36
CA LEU A 505 -21.42 -12.36 -16.04
C LEU A 505 -21.43 -13.67 -15.25
N GLU A 506 -20.33 -14.01 -14.57
CA GLU A 506 -20.24 -15.19 -13.70
C GLU A 506 -21.17 -15.06 -12.50
N ARG A 507 -21.19 -13.91 -11.82
CA ARG A 507 -22.13 -13.64 -10.72
C ARG A 507 -23.57 -13.70 -11.19
N GLU A 508 -23.90 -13.05 -12.31
CA GLU A 508 -25.25 -13.09 -12.88
C GLU A 508 -25.67 -14.53 -13.24
N ARG A 509 -24.74 -15.34 -13.75
CA ARG A 509 -24.95 -16.76 -14.04
C ARG A 509 -25.19 -17.56 -12.77
N ASP A 510 -24.39 -17.36 -11.73
CA ASP A 510 -24.53 -18.07 -10.45
C ASP A 510 -25.87 -17.72 -9.78
N GLU A 511 -26.23 -16.44 -9.73
CA GLU A 511 -27.54 -15.98 -9.23
C GLU A 511 -28.70 -16.57 -10.05
N ALA A 512 -28.55 -16.67 -11.38
CA ALA A 512 -29.55 -17.30 -12.23
C ALA A 512 -29.67 -18.80 -11.94
N GLN A 513 -28.56 -19.50 -11.75
CA GLN A 513 -28.56 -20.93 -11.40
C GLN A 513 -29.17 -21.19 -10.03
N GLU A 514 -28.86 -20.35 -9.03
CA GLU A 514 -29.47 -20.45 -7.70
C GLU A 514 -30.98 -20.24 -7.78
N ARG A 515 -31.45 -19.24 -8.54
CA ARG A 515 -32.88 -19.02 -8.80
C ARG A 515 -33.53 -20.22 -9.49
N VAL A 516 -32.87 -20.81 -10.49
CA VAL A 516 -33.38 -22.03 -11.15
C VAL A 516 -33.48 -23.17 -10.15
N ALA A 517 -32.44 -23.41 -9.34
CA ALA A 517 -32.46 -24.48 -8.34
C ALA A 517 -33.53 -24.25 -7.26
N ASP A 518 -33.80 -23.00 -6.87
CA ASP A 518 -34.90 -22.65 -5.97
C ASP A 518 -36.27 -22.91 -6.61
N LEU A 519 -36.46 -22.51 -7.86
CA LEU A 519 -37.68 -22.77 -8.62
C LEU A 519 -37.90 -24.27 -8.86
N GLU A 520 -36.84 -25.03 -9.16
CA GLU A 520 -36.91 -26.49 -9.30
C GLU A 520 -37.31 -27.17 -7.99
N ARG A 521 -36.74 -26.74 -6.85
CA ARG A 521 -37.16 -27.21 -5.53
C ARG A 521 -38.63 -26.89 -5.27
N LYS A 522 -39.07 -25.66 -5.52
CA LYS A 522 -40.48 -25.26 -5.40
C LYS A 522 -41.39 -26.11 -6.29
N VAL A 523 -40.99 -26.37 -7.53
CA VAL A 523 -41.74 -27.22 -8.45
C VAL A 523 -41.79 -28.66 -7.95
N GLU A 524 -40.70 -29.21 -7.40
CA GLU A 524 -40.74 -30.56 -6.83
C GLU A 524 -41.59 -30.61 -5.57
N THR A 525 -41.52 -29.61 -4.70
CA THR A 525 -42.44 -29.47 -3.55
C THR A 525 -43.89 -29.39 -4.01
N LEU A 526 -44.19 -28.61 -5.06
CA LEU A 526 -45.53 -28.54 -5.65
C LEU A 526 -45.94 -29.87 -6.29
N LYS A 527 -45.02 -30.63 -6.91
CA LYS A 527 -45.30 -31.97 -7.44
C LYS A 527 -45.47 -33.00 -6.33
N GLU A 528 -44.74 -32.89 -5.22
CA GLU A 528 -44.91 -33.71 -4.03
C GLU A 528 -46.25 -33.42 -3.37
N LEU A 529 -46.63 -32.15 -3.22
CA LEU A 529 -47.96 -31.72 -2.80
C LEU A 529 -49.04 -32.22 -3.75
N TRP A 530 -48.85 -32.08 -5.07
CA TRP A 530 -49.79 -32.59 -6.07
C TRP A 530 -49.87 -34.12 -6.07
N ARG A 531 -48.76 -34.83 -5.83
CA ARG A 531 -48.74 -36.30 -5.63
C ARG A 531 -49.33 -36.70 -4.28
N LEU A 532 -49.23 -35.89 -3.24
CA LEU A 532 -49.92 -36.11 -1.98
C LEU A 532 -51.44 -35.94 -2.18
N ASP A 533 -51.85 -34.93 -2.96
CA ASP A 533 -53.24 -34.70 -3.37
C ASP A 533 -53.76 -35.76 -4.37
N HIS A 534 -52.96 -36.25 -5.31
CA HIS A 534 -53.46 -37.11 -6.39
C HIS A 534 -53.04 -38.58 -6.29
N SER A 535 -52.03 -38.94 -5.48
CA SER A 535 -51.60 -40.33 -5.24
C SER A 535 -51.83 -40.82 -3.80
N ASN A 536 -52.47 -40.03 -2.93
CA ASN A 536 -53.10 -40.52 -1.70
C ASN A 536 -54.49 -39.93 -1.41
N PHE A 537 -55.00 -38.96 -2.18
CA PHE A 537 -56.39 -38.49 -2.04
C PHE A 537 -57.32 -39.03 -3.14
N GLY A 538 -56.81 -39.44 -4.30
CA GLY A 538 -57.61 -40.16 -5.31
C GLY A 538 -58.22 -41.46 -4.76
N ASP A 539 -57.52 -42.14 -3.85
CA ASP A 539 -58.00 -43.39 -3.21
C ASP A 539 -58.67 -43.17 -1.83
N VAL A 540 -58.74 -41.94 -1.30
CA VAL A 540 -59.35 -41.64 0.02
C VAL A 540 -60.54 -40.67 -0.07
N ALA A 541 -60.62 -39.83 -1.10
CA ALA A 541 -61.78 -38.96 -1.35
C ALA A 541 -63.01 -39.72 -1.83
N GLU A 542 -62.84 -40.82 -2.58
CA GLU A 542 -63.97 -41.67 -3.00
C GLU A 542 -64.65 -42.40 -1.81
N GLY A 543 -64.13 -42.30 -0.59
CA GLY A 543 -64.66 -43.03 0.57
C GLY A 543 -64.98 -42.22 1.85
N ARG A 544 -64.64 -40.92 1.95
CA ARG A 544 -64.75 -40.20 3.25
C ARG A 544 -65.51 -38.87 3.26
N GLY A 545 -66.00 -38.38 2.12
CA GLY A 545 -66.93 -37.22 2.09
C GLY A 545 -66.37 -35.94 2.74
N LEU A 546 -65.12 -35.59 2.47
CA LEU A 546 -64.47 -34.37 2.98
C LEU A 546 -64.11 -33.42 1.84
N VAL A 547 -64.14 -32.12 2.11
CA VAL A 547 -63.83 -31.02 1.16
C VAL A 547 -62.66 -30.21 1.68
N SER A 548 -61.77 -29.78 0.79
CA SER A 548 -60.71 -28.83 1.10
C SER A 548 -61.27 -27.44 1.33
N VAL A 549 -60.78 -26.76 2.37
CA VAL A 549 -61.20 -25.42 2.77
C VAL A 549 -59.98 -24.49 2.74
N LYS A 550 -60.11 -23.33 2.10
CA LYS A 550 -59.08 -22.29 2.01
C LYS A 550 -59.22 -21.34 3.19
N VAL A 551 -58.20 -21.25 4.03
CA VAL A 551 -58.25 -20.42 5.25
C VAL A 551 -57.81 -19.00 4.94
N VAL A 552 -58.63 -18.05 5.37
CA VAL A 552 -58.35 -16.62 5.36
C VAL A 552 -58.42 -16.12 6.81
N GLU A 553 -57.30 -15.62 7.31
CA GLU A 553 -57.16 -15.24 8.73
C GLU A 553 -58.15 -14.14 9.15
N GLN A 554 -58.34 -13.13 8.30
CA GLN A 554 -59.23 -12.01 8.57
C GLN A 554 -59.91 -11.56 7.28
N PHE A 555 -61.17 -11.12 7.34
CA PHE A 555 -61.90 -10.71 6.14
C PHE A 555 -61.49 -9.29 5.67
N THR A 556 -60.28 -9.19 5.09
CA THR A 556 -59.69 -7.98 4.52
C THR A 556 -59.13 -8.25 3.11
N LEU A 557 -58.89 -7.21 2.30
CA LEU A 557 -58.33 -7.37 0.94
C LEU A 557 -56.94 -8.00 1.00
N ASP A 558 -56.06 -7.50 1.87
CA ASP A 558 -54.69 -8.00 2.00
C ASP A 558 -54.66 -9.50 2.38
N ALA A 559 -55.58 -9.94 3.25
CA ALA A 559 -55.66 -11.35 3.65
C ALA A 559 -56.25 -12.25 2.55
N LEU A 560 -57.16 -11.72 1.72
CA LEU A 560 -57.67 -12.43 0.55
C LEU A 560 -56.59 -12.57 -0.53
N ASP A 561 -55.85 -11.51 -0.82
CA ASP A 561 -54.77 -11.55 -1.80
C ASP A 561 -53.61 -12.44 -1.32
N ALA A 562 -53.30 -12.43 -0.01
CA ALA A 562 -52.34 -13.37 0.57
C ALA A 562 -52.80 -14.83 0.45
N ALA A 563 -54.10 -15.11 0.63
CA ALA A 563 -54.66 -16.45 0.44
C ALA A 563 -54.66 -16.86 -1.04
N ASP A 564 -54.89 -15.92 -1.95
CA ASP A 564 -54.83 -16.14 -3.40
C ASP A 564 -53.39 -16.41 -3.88
N GLU A 565 -52.40 -15.67 -3.35
CA GLU A 565 -50.98 -15.94 -3.60
C GLU A 565 -50.52 -17.29 -3.02
N ALA A 566 -51.01 -17.65 -1.83
CA ALA A 566 -50.62 -18.88 -1.15
C ALA A 566 -51.27 -20.14 -1.75
N TYR A 567 -52.55 -20.06 -2.12
CA TYR A 567 -53.34 -21.23 -2.47
C TYR A 567 -53.97 -21.21 -3.87
N GLY A 568 -54.04 -20.04 -4.53
CA GLY A 568 -54.78 -19.82 -5.77
C GLY A 568 -56.28 -20.01 -5.56
N LEU A 569 -57.00 -18.92 -5.29
CA LEU A 569 -58.45 -18.95 -5.07
C LEU A 569 -59.16 -19.08 -6.42
N VAL A 570 -59.91 -20.18 -6.59
CA VAL A 570 -60.63 -20.47 -7.84
C VAL A 570 -62.12 -20.70 -7.61
N ALA A 571 -62.90 -20.60 -8.69
CA ALA A 571 -64.33 -20.86 -8.66
C ALA A 571 -64.64 -22.27 -8.13
N GLY A 572 -65.59 -22.33 -7.19
CA GLY A 572 -65.96 -23.56 -6.50
C GLY A 572 -65.20 -23.85 -5.21
N ASP A 573 -64.22 -23.02 -4.83
CA ASP A 573 -63.52 -23.17 -3.55
C ASP A 573 -64.45 -22.89 -2.35
N VAL A 574 -64.18 -23.57 -1.23
CA VAL A 574 -64.80 -23.29 0.07
C VAL A 574 -63.84 -22.45 0.89
N VAL A 575 -64.26 -21.26 1.30
CA VAL A 575 -63.39 -20.31 2.01
C VAL A 575 -63.79 -20.23 3.47
N PHE A 576 -62.85 -20.39 4.39
CA PHE A 576 -63.06 -20.22 5.83
C PHE A 576 -62.46 -18.91 6.30
N LEU A 577 -63.30 -18.01 6.79
CA LEU A 577 -62.90 -16.76 7.43
C LEU A 577 -62.75 -17.03 8.93
N ARG A 578 -61.51 -17.07 9.45
CA ARG A 578 -61.27 -17.23 10.89
C ARG A 578 -61.86 -16.06 11.68
N ASP A 579 -61.62 -14.83 11.21
CA ASP A 579 -62.30 -13.63 11.68
C ASP A 579 -63.07 -12.96 10.51
N ALA A 580 -64.39 -13.03 10.56
CA ALA A 580 -65.29 -12.44 9.58
C ALA A 580 -65.48 -10.92 9.77
N SER A 581 -64.92 -10.34 10.83
CA SER A 581 -64.98 -8.91 11.10
C SER A 581 -64.00 -8.13 10.22
N GLY A 582 -64.33 -6.88 9.90
CA GLY A 582 -63.42 -5.96 9.19
C GLY A 582 -63.68 -5.75 7.70
N ALA A 583 -64.61 -6.48 7.08
CA ALA A 583 -64.92 -6.30 5.66
C ALA A 583 -65.94 -5.20 5.37
N GLY A 584 -65.61 -4.38 4.35
CA GLY A 584 -66.55 -3.50 3.66
C GLY A 584 -66.92 -4.04 2.28
N ARG A 585 -67.70 -3.24 1.51
CA ARG A 585 -68.19 -3.61 0.17
C ARG A 585 -67.12 -4.17 -0.77
N ARG A 586 -65.95 -3.53 -0.86
CA ARG A 586 -64.87 -3.92 -1.80
C ARG A 586 -64.29 -5.30 -1.50
N THR A 587 -64.13 -5.64 -0.22
CA THR A 587 -63.62 -6.96 0.20
C THR A 587 -64.62 -8.06 -0.16
N ALA A 588 -65.91 -7.80 0.03
CA ALA A 588 -66.97 -8.72 -0.36
C ALA A 588 -67.10 -8.88 -1.87
N GLU A 589 -66.92 -7.80 -2.66
CA GLU A 589 -66.89 -7.85 -4.12
C GLU A 589 -65.71 -8.71 -4.61
N ARG A 590 -64.50 -8.48 -4.09
CA ARG A 590 -63.29 -9.25 -4.44
C ARG A 590 -63.44 -10.75 -4.14
N LEU A 591 -63.99 -11.11 -2.98
CA LEU A 591 -64.23 -12.52 -2.64
C LEU A 591 -65.33 -13.12 -3.52
N ALA A 592 -66.38 -12.38 -3.86
CA ALA A 592 -67.45 -12.86 -4.71
C ALA A 592 -67.01 -13.06 -6.17
N GLU A 593 -66.03 -12.29 -6.67
CA GLU A 593 -65.45 -12.46 -8.01
C GLU A 593 -64.77 -13.82 -8.19
N THR A 594 -64.28 -14.42 -7.11
CA THR A 594 -63.74 -15.79 -7.13
C THR A 594 -64.83 -16.84 -7.37
N GLU A 595 -66.12 -16.51 -7.16
CA GLU A 595 -67.25 -17.46 -7.19
C GLU A 595 -67.04 -18.68 -6.25
N PRO A 596 -66.83 -18.44 -4.94
CA PRO A 596 -66.65 -19.53 -3.99
C PRO A 596 -67.96 -20.32 -3.83
N ARG A 597 -67.83 -21.62 -3.63
CA ARG A 597 -68.96 -22.53 -3.39
C ARG A 597 -69.68 -22.18 -2.08
N ALA A 598 -68.92 -21.81 -1.05
CA ALA A 598 -69.45 -21.33 0.22
C ALA A 598 -68.36 -20.58 1.00
N VAL A 599 -68.80 -19.69 1.89
CA VAL A 599 -67.96 -18.99 2.86
C VAL A 599 -68.36 -19.42 4.26
N ILE A 600 -67.44 -20.09 4.97
CA ILE A 600 -67.63 -20.51 6.36
C ILE A 600 -67.15 -19.37 7.26
N ARG A 601 -68.01 -18.86 8.14
CA ARG A 601 -67.68 -17.80 9.11
C ARG A 601 -67.30 -18.42 10.46
N GLY A 602 -66.08 -18.17 10.91
CA GLY A 602 -65.56 -18.52 12.23
C GLY A 602 -66.02 -17.54 13.30
N GLU A 603 -65.11 -16.69 13.76
CA GLU A 603 -65.38 -15.65 14.75
C GLU A 603 -65.79 -14.32 14.10
N GLY A 604 -66.55 -13.51 14.82
CA GLY A 604 -67.03 -12.21 14.33
C GLY A 604 -68.24 -12.31 13.39
N ASN A 605 -68.87 -11.16 13.15
CA ASN A 605 -69.99 -11.05 12.21
C ASN A 605 -69.59 -10.20 11.00
N LEU A 606 -70.16 -10.52 9.85
CA LEU A 606 -70.10 -9.67 8.68
C LEU A 606 -70.74 -8.32 8.97
N SER A 607 -70.23 -7.26 8.33
CA SER A 607 -70.95 -6.00 8.29
C SER A 607 -72.21 -6.16 7.44
N ASP A 608 -73.28 -5.41 7.74
CA ASP A 608 -74.53 -5.44 6.96
C ASP A 608 -74.28 -5.19 5.46
N VAL A 609 -73.26 -4.39 5.15
CA VAL A 609 -72.87 -4.08 3.76
C VAL A 609 -72.17 -5.26 3.09
N ALA A 610 -71.31 -5.99 3.80
CA ALA A 610 -70.63 -7.17 3.26
C ALA A 610 -71.60 -8.35 3.09
N ASP A 611 -72.49 -8.57 4.06
CA ASP A 611 -73.56 -9.57 3.99
C ASP A 611 -74.47 -9.33 2.77
N ALA A 612 -74.91 -8.08 2.57
CA ALA A 612 -75.75 -7.73 1.41
C ALA A 612 -75.05 -8.00 0.08
N VAL A 613 -73.75 -7.68 -0.05
CA VAL A 613 -72.99 -7.90 -1.28
C VAL A 613 -72.82 -9.39 -1.58
N LEU A 614 -72.43 -10.20 -0.60
CA LEU A 614 -72.30 -11.65 -0.78
C LEU A 614 -73.65 -12.29 -1.11
N PHE A 615 -74.73 -11.85 -0.47
CA PHE A 615 -76.09 -12.29 -0.74
C PHE A 615 -76.57 -11.95 -2.16
N GLU A 616 -76.34 -10.71 -2.61
CA GLU A 616 -76.68 -10.27 -3.97
C GLU A 616 -75.92 -11.05 -5.04
N ARG A 617 -74.67 -11.43 -4.75
CA ARG A 617 -73.81 -12.27 -5.61
C ARG A 617 -74.11 -13.77 -5.49
N GLY A 618 -75.06 -14.16 -4.63
CA GLY A 618 -75.47 -15.55 -4.48
C GLY A 618 -74.45 -16.44 -3.77
N VAL A 619 -73.52 -15.86 -3.00
CA VAL A 619 -72.50 -16.61 -2.25
C VAL A 619 -73.08 -17.08 -0.92
N PRO A 620 -73.15 -18.40 -0.66
CA PRO A 620 -73.62 -18.92 0.62
C PRO A 620 -72.66 -18.58 1.75
N VAL A 621 -73.18 -18.02 2.84
CA VAL A 621 -72.40 -17.71 4.04
C VAL A 621 -72.95 -18.51 5.22
N VAL A 622 -72.16 -19.45 5.74
CA VAL A 622 -72.60 -20.43 6.73
C VAL A 622 -71.74 -20.38 8.00
N PRO A 623 -72.32 -20.51 9.22
CA PRO A 623 -71.54 -20.57 10.45
C PRO A 623 -70.62 -21.79 10.51
N ALA A 624 -69.44 -21.62 11.13
CA ALA A 624 -68.56 -22.72 11.48
C ALA A 624 -69.22 -23.75 12.43
N ASP A 625 -70.26 -23.36 13.18
CA ASP A 625 -71.04 -24.29 14.00
C ASP A 625 -71.85 -25.29 13.14
N ALA A 626 -72.30 -24.87 11.95
CA ALA A 626 -73.02 -25.73 11.01
C ALA A 626 -72.06 -26.55 10.14
N VAL A 627 -70.88 -25.99 9.83
CA VAL A 627 -69.84 -26.67 9.05
C VAL A 627 -68.50 -26.59 9.79
N PRO A 628 -68.24 -27.52 10.73
CA PRO A 628 -67.02 -27.50 11.53
C PRO A 628 -65.77 -27.73 10.67
N VAL A 629 -64.86 -26.76 10.70
CA VAL A 629 -63.58 -26.83 9.97
C VAL A 629 -62.53 -27.49 10.86
N ARG A 630 -61.81 -28.47 10.33
CA ARG A 630 -60.67 -29.13 10.99
C ARG A 630 -59.38 -28.73 10.28
N GLU A 631 -58.50 -28.10 11.03
CA GLU A 631 -57.18 -27.69 10.55
C GLU A 631 -56.13 -28.76 10.91
N VAL A 632 -55.33 -29.17 9.94
CA VAL A 632 -54.22 -30.11 10.07
C VAL A 632 -53.02 -29.50 9.35
N ASP A 633 -52.03 -29.08 10.13
CA ASP A 633 -50.84 -28.35 9.66
C ASP A 633 -51.23 -27.10 8.83
N GLU A 634 -50.93 -27.07 7.53
CA GLU A 634 -51.24 -25.95 6.62
C GLU A 634 -52.55 -26.15 5.84
N LEU A 635 -53.31 -27.22 6.13
CA LEU A 635 -54.52 -27.60 5.40
C LEU A 635 -55.75 -27.54 6.31
N ALA A 636 -56.90 -27.10 5.76
CA ALA A 636 -58.19 -27.14 6.43
C ALA A 636 -59.19 -27.98 5.64
N VAL A 637 -60.01 -28.78 6.34
CA VAL A 637 -61.04 -29.64 5.73
C VAL A 637 -62.37 -29.53 6.47
N ALA A 638 -63.45 -29.69 5.72
CA ALA A 638 -64.83 -29.76 6.22
C ALA A 638 -65.55 -31.00 5.68
N SER A 639 -66.65 -31.41 6.32
CA SER A 639 -67.53 -32.47 5.83
C SER A 639 -68.32 -31.98 4.61
N GLU A 640 -68.30 -32.75 3.53
CA GLU A 640 -69.10 -32.49 2.32
C GLU A 640 -70.59 -32.58 2.63
N GLU A 641 -71.00 -33.49 3.51
CA GLU A 641 -72.40 -33.66 3.92
C GLU A 641 -72.90 -32.44 4.73
N ASP A 642 -72.11 -31.99 5.71
CA ASP A 642 -72.47 -30.83 6.53
C ASP A 642 -72.46 -29.55 5.70
N LEU A 643 -71.48 -29.41 4.80
CA LEU A 643 -71.40 -28.28 3.88
C LEU A 643 -72.60 -28.23 2.93
N ALA A 644 -72.95 -29.36 2.31
CA ALA A 644 -74.09 -29.43 1.41
C ALA A 644 -75.41 -29.08 2.11
N ALA A 645 -75.63 -29.62 3.32
CA ALA A 645 -76.80 -29.33 4.12
C ALA A 645 -76.88 -27.85 4.53
N ALA A 646 -75.77 -27.25 4.95
CA ALA A 646 -75.73 -25.84 5.34
C ALA A 646 -75.93 -24.89 4.15
N VAL A 647 -75.46 -25.25 2.96
CA VAL A 647 -75.70 -24.49 1.73
C VAL A 647 -77.17 -24.59 1.31
N GLU A 648 -77.77 -25.78 1.37
CA GLU A 648 -79.20 -25.97 1.08
C GLU A 648 -80.09 -25.18 2.03
N GLU A 649 -79.81 -25.21 3.34
CA GLU A 649 -80.52 -24.40 4.35
C GLU A 649 -80.38 -22.90 4.06
N TRP A 650 -79.17 -22.43 3.71
CA TRP A 650 -78.95 -21.04 3.33
C TRP A 650 -79.73 -20.66 2.07
N GLU A 651 -79.83 -21.55 1.07
CA GLU A 651 -80.60 -21.30 -0.16
C GLU A 651 -82.10 -21.15 0.12
N GLU A 652 -82.66 -21.98 1.01
CA GLU A 652 -84.05 -21.88 1.47
C GLU A 652 -84.30 -20.55 2.20
N GLU A 653 -83.43 -20.18 3.14
CA GLU A 653 -83.48 -18.90 3.85
C GLU A 653 -83.33 -17.71 2.89
N ALA A 654 -82.45 -17.83 1.90
CA ALA A 654 -82.22 -16.81 0.89
C ALA A 654 -83.43 -16.62 -0.01
N GLU A 655 -84.14 -17.70 -0.38
CA GLU A 655 -85.38 -17.59 -1.13
C GLU A 655 -86.46 -16.84 -0.32
N GLN A 656 -86.58 -17.16 0.97
CA GLN A 656 -87.50 -16.47 1.86
C GLN A 656 -87.14 -14.99 2.02
N ARG A 657 -85.85 -14.68 2.26
CA ARG A 657 -85.33 -13.30 2.34
C ARG A 657 -85.59 -12.51 1.05
N ARG A 658 -85.46 -13.13 -0.13
CA ARG A 658 -85.81 -12.50 -1.43
C ARG A 658 -87.31 -12.25 -1.56
N ARG A 659 -88.17 -13.17 -1.10
CA ARG A 659 -89.64 -12.99 -1.09
C ARG A 659 -90.04 -11.84 -0.17
N ASP A 660 -89.45 -11.75 1.01
CA ASP A 660 -89.73 -10.69 1.99
C ASP A 660 -89.26 -9.32 1.50
N GLN A 661 -88.04 -9.23 0.92
CA GLN A 661 -87.57 -8.00 0.26
C GLN A 661 -88.46 -7.57 -0.92
N LYS A 662 -88.99 -8.54 -1.68
CA LYS A 662 -89.91 -8.26 -2.79
C LYS A 662 -91.26 -7.74 -2.26
N ALA A 663 -91.77 -8.29 -1.17
CA ALA A 663 -92.97 -7.79 -0.50
C ALA A 663 -92.77 -6.37 0.07
N GLU A 664 -91.66 -6.12 0.77
CA GLU A 664 -91.31 -4.79 1.27
C GLU A 664 -91.08 -3.76 0.16
N ARG A 665 -90.48 -4.16 -0.97
CA ARG A 665 -90.31 -3.30 -2.15
C ARG A 665 -91.67 -2.94 -2.77
N ILE A 666 -92.59 -3.89 -2.85
CA ILE A 666 -93.96 -3.64 -3.32
C ILE A 666 -94.70 -2.71 -2.35
N ASP A 667 -94.59 -2.92 -1.04
CA ASP A 667 -95.19 -2.05 -0.03
C ASP A 667 -94.57 -0.64 -0.02
N ARG A 668 -93.26 -0.52 -0.28
CA ARG A 668 -92.57 0.76 -0.46
C ARG A 668 -93.04 1.49 -1.71
N ILE A 669 -93.18 0.80 -2.84
CA ILE A 669 -93.74 1.36 -4.08
C ILE A 669 -95.20 1.81 -3.85
N ILE A 670 -96.01 1.01 -3.14
CA ILE A 670 -97.40 1.37 -2.78
C ILE A 670 -97.44 2.58 -1.83
N SER A 671 -96.50 2.66 -0.88
CA SER A 671 -96.36 3.76 0.08
C SER A 671 -95.89 5.07 -0.59
N GLU A 672 -94.89 5.00 -1.46
CA GLU A 672 -94.40 6.13 -2.27
C GLU A 672 -95.47 6.62 -3.26
N HIS A 673 -96.27 5.70 -3.82
CA HIS A 673 -97.42 6.04 -4.65
C HIS A 673 -98.56 6.70 -3.84
N ARG A 674 -98.76 6.31 -2.57
CA ARG A 674 -99.70 6.96 -1.63
C ARG A 674 -99.20 8.34 -1.14
N ALA A 675 -97.89 8.56 -1.09
CA ALA A 675 -97.26 9.78 -0.60
C ALA A 675 -97.07 10.87 -1.69
N GLY A 676 -97.51 10.63 -2.93
CA GLY A 676 -97.62 11.66 -3.96
C GLY A 676 -96.29 12.22 -4.46
N ARG A 677 -95.27 11.37 -4.66
CA ARG A 677 -94.03 11.75 -5.35
C ARG A 677 -93.85 10.92 -6.62
N THR A 678 -93.66 11.64 -7.73
CA THR A 678 -93.46 11.17 -9.10
C THR A 678 -92.20 10.29 -9.22
N LEU A 679 -92.32 9.20 -9.97
CA LEU A 679 -91.20 8.36 -10.44
C LEU A 679 -90.23 9.21 -11.28
N PRO A 680 -88.90 9.13 -11.11
CA PRO A 680 -87.99 9.37 -12.22
C PRO A 680 -88.00 8.17 -13.16
N GLU A 681 -88.00 8.48 -14.45
CA GLU A 681 -88.09 7.59 -15.59
C GLU A 681 -86.99 6.52 -15.57
N THR A 682 -87.38 5.31 -15.95
CA THR A 682 -86.50 4.26 -16.44
C THR A 682 -85.85 4.74 -17.75
N GLU A 683 -84.53 4.69 -17.84
CA GLU A 683 -83.82 4.46 -19.10
C GLU A 683 -82.84 3.30 -18.91
N GLU A 684 -82.65 2.57 -20.00
CA GLU A 684 -82.18 1.19 -20.19
C GLU A 684 -80.79 0.83 -19.65
#